data_AF-A0A1F4ZYK9-F1
#
_entry.id   AF-A0A1F4ZYK9-F1
#
_cell.length_a   1.000
_cell.length_b   1.000
_cell.length_c   1.000
_cell.angle_alpha   90.00
_cell.angle_beta   90.00
_cell.angle_gamma   90.00
#
_symmetry.space_group_name_H-M   'P 1'
#
loop_
_entity.id
_entity.type
_entity.pdbx_description
1 polymer ?
#
loop_
_entity_poly.entity_id
_entity_poly.type
_entity_poly.pdbx_seq_one_letter_code
_entity_poly.pdbx_strand_id
1 'polypeptide(L)'
;MTIPAPGLDILVIEASGPEDIDLMLYFCDASGKELSVMDGTHDERPETLVRLRQGPGKFFVKVVGARVNTETPYILRARKWDKPAASAEEVRTALARALDHLAGKQEEDGSWPGYEQAGAGLAIQAFLGGKCIQKDYTAKLQAGLDYLRSQFTPASGFADNPAAAAKEGGTFGTTNMYQQAIATLGVIEALVDLDDRSLEPIAEGAVQLILRAQNTDHKLEVLGGPIPADSPHYGSWRYEPDYTDGDMSISAWQILTLRAAVNAGFAVPEEVFTAAAKYVSSMAGADGSFCYDVVQDIGDSCCRAGMGALALQLTGFAKDPLVARAIRYMQASGPVWNLEYPGEGYPFYYWYYGTRAMYLAGGEDWRVWKDYMCRFLIDHQNGNGGWDGAQAEDKESLESYRTALGALMLEFCCGQVPIYMSSVKRGVPGEVRVVFEKSAEVEAPKTVEIIMDASNSMIGKVGKETKIAVARRVLIQTIKGLPDTMNVGFRVYGHRFATDDYDNACRDTELVVPIGPIQKAKLVDVVEKVQTKGRTPLVASVLEAVKDLAKTPNGSIILVTDGIESCKGDIKAIAPAVKASGMELDVNIVGFDIREAAARQELESIARSTDGRYLDARNAGELLAALEQTLKPEFVVFDAAGKDVGRGAVGGDGVKLKEGGYTVRVMLAPQPVELKITAKSGAATILTLKKVGGKWIIE
;
A
#
# COMPACT_ATOMS: atom_id res chain seq x y z
N MET A 1 -35.37 -39.64 8.55
CA MET A 1 -34.01 -39.83 9.08
C MET A 1 -33.90 -39.19 10.47
N THR A 2 -33.17 -39.81 11.40
CA THR A 2 -32.90 -39.24 12.72
C THR A 2 -31.39 -39.03 12.87
N ILE A 3 -30.98 -37.81 13.17
CA ILE A 3 -29.58 -37.44 13.43
C ILE A 3 -29.40 -37.29 14.95
N PRO A 4 -28.56 -38.11 15.60
CA PRO A 4 -28.34 -38.03 17.04
C PRO A 4 -27.50 -36.81 17.42
N ALA A 5 -27.58 -36.39 18.70
CA ALA A 5 -26.68 -35.38 19.26
C ALA A 5 -25.21 -35.87 19.19
N PRO A 6 -24.22 -34.99 18.90
CA PRO A 6 -24.33 -33.53 18.76
C PRO A 6 -24.73 -33.04 17.35
N GLY A 7 -25.05 -33.93 16.41
CA GLY A 7 -25.21 -33.62 15.00
C GLY A 7 -24.13 -34.27 14.14
N LEU A 8 -24.03 -33.87 12.87
CA LEU A 8 -23.01 -34.31 11.93
C LEU A 8 -22.26 -33.10 11.37
N ASP A 9 -20.94 -33.20 11.33
CA ASP A 9 -20.11 -32.20 10.63
C ASP A 9 -20.48 -32.14 9.15
N ILE A 10 -20.65 -33.30 8.50
CA ILE A 10 -20.99 -33.40 7.09
C ILE A 10 -22.00 -34.54 6.91
N LEU A 11 -23.16 -34.19 6.38
CA LEU A 11 -24.20 -35.10 5.94
C LEU A 11 -24.23 -35.11 4.41
N VAL A 12 -24.14 -36.31 3.83
CA VAL A 12 -24.28 -36.53 2.39
C VAL A 12 -25.55 -37.32 2.14
N ILE A 13 -26.40 -36.79 1.28
CA ILE A 13 -27.63 -37.43 0.81
C ILE A 13 -27.49 -37.62 -0.69
N GLU A 14 -27.61 -38.86 -1.14
CA GLU A 14 -27.56 -39.22 -2.55
C GLU A 14 -28.84 -39.93 -2.94
N ALA A 15 -29.42 -39.55 -4.08
CA ALA A 15 -30.46 -40.32 -4.74
C ALA A 15 -30.02 -40.69 -6.14
N SER A 16 -30.17 -41.97 -6.48
CA SER A 16 -30.02 -42.46 -7.84
C SER A 16 -31.28 -43.18 -8.27
N GLY A 17 -31.60 -43.09 -9.55
CA GLY A 17 -32.77 -43.73 -10.16
C GLY A 17 -32.47 -44.16 -11.59
N PRO A 18 -33.52 -44.41 -12.40
CA PRO A 18 -33.39 -44.60 -13.84
C PRO A 18 -32.72 -43.40 -14.50
N GLU A 19 -31.89 -43.66 -15.51
CA GLU A 19 -31.16 -42.64 -16.28
C GLU A 19 -32.09 -41.64 -17.00
N ASP A 20 -33.34 -42.02 -17.28
CA ASP A 20 -34.32 -41.18 -17.98
C ASP A 20 -35.21 -40.35 -17.03
N ILE A 21 -34.97 -40.42 -15.72
CA ILE A 21 -35.77 -39.70 -14.72
C ILE A 21 -34.93 -38.71 -13.95
N ASP A 22 -35.27 -37.46 -14.19
CA ASP A 22 -34.81 -36.32 -13.43
C ASP A 22 -35.34 -36.35 -11.99
N LEU A 23 -34.42 -36.17 -11.03
CA LEU A 23 -34.68 -36.30 -9.60
C LEU A 23 -34.38 -34.99 -8.88
N MET A 24 -35.29 -34.59 -8.00
CA MET A 24 -35.06 -33.50 -7.04
C MET A 24 -35.02 -34.05 -5.63
N LEU A 25 -34.02 -33.60 -4.86
CA LEU A 25 -33.81 -33.97 -3.46
C LEU A 25 -34.13 -32.80 -2.53
N TYR A 26 -35.14 -32.97 -1.68
CA TYR A 26 -35.54 -31.99 -0.67
C TYR A 26 -35.16 -32.50 0.72
N PHE A 27 -34.44 -31.68 1.47
CA PHE A 27 -34.20 -31.90 2.90
C PHE A 27 -35.18 -31.06 3.71
N CYS A 28 -36.01 -31.72 4.51
CA CYS A 28 -37.10 -31.08 5.23
C CYS A 28 -36.98 -31.28 6.75
N ASP A 29 -37.47 -30.32 7.52
CA ASP A 29 -37.59 -30.47 8.97
C ASP A 29 -38.70 -31.45 9.38
N ALA A 30 -38.88 -31.68 10.68
CA ALA A 30 -39.88 -32.62 11.21
C ALA A 30 -41.35 -32.23 10.91
N SER A 31 -41.61 -30.97 10.51
CA SER A 31 -42.94 -30.51 10.09
C SER A 31 -43.18 -30.66 8.58
N GLY A 32 -42.14 -31.04 7.82
CA GLY A 32 -42.17 -31.10 6.37
C GLY A 32 -41.81 -29.79 5.68
N LYS A 33 -41.35 -28.77 6.41
CA LYS A 33 -40.85 -27.53 5.82
C LYS A 33 -39.51 -27.78 5.14
N GLU A 34 -39.38 -27.31 3.90
CA GLU A 34 -38.16 -27.42 3.11
C GLU A 34 -37.04 -26.53 3.71
N LEU A 35 -35.86 -27.13 3.89
CA LEU A 35 -34.67 -26.47 4.45
C LEU A 35 -33.53 -26.33 3.43
N SER A 36 -33.47 -27.23 2.46
CA SER A 36 -32.64 -27.12 1.26
C SER A 36 -33.20 -28.05 0.19
N VAL A 37 -32.88 -27.72 -1.06
CA VAL A 37 -33.19 -28.52 -2.23
C VAL A 37 -31.92 -28.72 -3.04
N MET A 38 -31.82 -29.85 -3.72
CA MET A 38 -30.88 -30.13 -4.78
C MET A 38 -31.69 -30.53 -6.01
N ASP A 39 -31.41 -29.83 -7.11
CA ASP A 39 -31.98 -30.06 -8.44
C ASP A 39 -30.78 -30.05 -9.39
N GLY A 40 -30.24 -31.23 -9.65
CA GLY A 40 -28.97 -31.40 -10.35
C GLY A 40 -29.13 -31.53 -11.85
N THR A 41 -28.04 -31.98 -12.48
CA THR A 41 -27.96 -32.16 -13.92
C THR A 41 -28.58 -33.48 -14.32
N HIS A 42 -29.37 -33.45 -15.41
CA HIS A 42 -29.98 -34.60 -16.08
C HIS A 42 -28.95 -35.58 -16.68
N ASP A 43 -28.10 -36.20 -15.86
CA ASP A 43 -27.08 -37.15 -16.28
C ASP A 43 -27.12 -38.47 -15.49
N GLU A 44 -26.20 -39.39 -15.78
CA GLU A 44 -26.13 -40.74 -15.18
C GLU A 44 -25.67 -40.74 -13.71
N ARG A 45 -25.39 -39.58 -13.10
CA ARG A 45 -24.82 -39.48 -11.75
C ARG A 45 -25.92 -39.38 -10.69
N PRO A 46 -25.64 -39.82 -9.45
CA PRO A 46 -26.57 -39.61 -8.35
C PRO A 46 -26.71 -38.13 -8.02
N GLU A 47 -27.96 -37.68 -7.86
CA GLU A 47 -28.29 -36.42 -7.24
C GLU A 47 -27.69 -36.39 -5.84
N THR A 48 -26.86 -35.38 -5.55
CA THR A 48 -26.08 -35.33 -4.32
C THR A 48 -26.34 -34.02 -3.60
N LEU A 49 -26.87 -34.09 -2.39
CA LEU A 49 -27.02 -32.95 -1.48
C LEU A 49 -26.04 -33.08 -0.31
N VAL A 50 -25.19 -32.07 -0.15
CA VAL A 50 -24.23 -31.99 0.96
C VAL A 50 -24.66 -30.92 1.94
N ARG A 51 -24.77 -31.28 3.22
CA ARG A 51 -25.06 -30.35 4.31
C ARG A 51 -23.92 -30.35 5.31
N LEU A 52 -23.33 -29.18 5.51
CA LEU A 52 -22.29 -28.95 6.49
C LEU A 52 -22.91 -28.48 7.81
N ARG A 53 -22.28 -28.86 8.93
CA ARG A 53 -22.69 -28.49 10.30
C ARG A 53 -24.17 -28.79 10.52
N GLN A 54 -24.60 -30.01 10.22
CA GLN A 54 -26.00 -30.42 10.35
C GLN A 54 -26.32 -30.76 11.81
N GLY A 55 -27.22 -29.99 12.42
CA GLY A 55 -27.66 -30.23 13.79
C GLY A 55 -28.45 -31.54 13.98
N PRO A 56 -28.58 -32.01 15.23
CA PRO A 56 -29.35 -33.20 15.55
C PRO A 56 -30.85 -32.96 15.38
N GLY A 57 -31.62 -34.02 15.17
CA GLY A 57 -33.06 -33.91 15.01
C GLY A 57 -33.68 -34.99 14.14
N LYS A 58 -34.99 -34.86 13.91
CA LYS A 58 -35.74 -35.67 12.93
C LYS A 58 -35.94 -34.85 11.67
N PHE A 59 -35.61 -35.45 10.54
CA PHE A 59 -35.68 -34.83 9.23
C PHE A 59 -36.31 -35.78 8.22
N PHE A 60 -36.95 -35.22 7.20
CA PHE A 60 -37.43 -35.98 6.05
C PHE A 60 -36.55 -35.69 4.84
N VAL A 61 -36.35 -36.71 4.02
CA VAL A 61 -35.79 -36.55 2.69
C VAL A 61 -36.93 -36.87 1.73
N LYS A 62 -37.33 -35.89 0.94
CA LYS A 62 -38.36 -36.02 -0.08
C LYS A 62 -37.64 -36.10 -1.43
N VAL A 63 -37.93 -37.15 -2.18
CA VAL A 63 -37.41 -37.35 -3.53
C VAL A 63 -38.57 -37.16 -4.50
N VAL A 64 -38.42 -36.27 -5.46
CA VAL A 64 -39.43 -36.00 -6.49
C VAL A 64 -38.84 -36.37 -7.84
N GLY A 65 -39.56 -37.20 -8.61
CA GLY A 65 -39.19 -37.51 -9.99
C GLY A 65 -40.11 -36.82 -10.99
N ALA A 66 -39.57 -36.35 -12.11
CA ALA A 66 -40.36 -35.69 -13.16
C ALA A 66 -41.41 -36.61 -13.81
N ARG A 67 -41.23 -37.94 -13.72
CA ARG A 67 -42.13 -38.97 -14.25
C ARG A 67 -42.22 -40.16 -13.30
N VAL A 68 -43.28 -40.95 -13.45
CA VAL A 68 -43.47 -42.19 -12.67
C VAL A 68 -42.68 -43.32 -13.32
N ASN A 69 -41.81 -44.00 -12.56
CA ASN A 69 -41.20 -45.28 -12.93
C ASN A 69 -41.58 -46.35 -11.91
N THR A 70 -41.95 -47.52 -12.42
CA THR A 70 -42.39 -48.67 -11.62
C THR A 70 -41.49 -49.90 -11.77
N GLU A 71 -40.46 -49.84 -12.62
CA GLU A 71 -39.67 -51.01 -13.02
C GLU A 71 -38.27 -51.02 -12.39
N THR A 72 -37.63 -49.86 -12.28
CA THR A 72 -36.26 -49.74 -11.78
C THR A 72 -36.26 -49.15 -10.35
N PRO A 73 -35.51 -49.73 -9.39
CA PRO A 73 -35.50 -49.23 -8.02
C PRO A 73 -34.74 -47.91 -7.90
N TYR A 74 -35.30 -46.99 -7.11
CA TYR A 74 -34.56 -45.82 -6.63
C TYR A 74 -33.70 -46.20 -5.41
N ILE A 75 -32.51 -45.65 -5.32
CA ILE A 75 -31.62 -45.81 -4.17
C ILE A 75 -31.44 -44.46 -3.51
N LEU A 76 -31.87 -44.35 -2.25
CA LEU A 76 -31.61 -43.21 -1.40
C LEU A 76 -30.58 -43.58 -0.33
N ARG A 77 -29.45 -42.87 -0.30
CA ARG A 77 -28.41 -43.02 0.72
C ARG A 77 -28.25 -41.72 1.48
N ALA A 78 -28.52 -41.74 2.79
CA ALA A 78 -28.20 -40.62 3.68
C ALA A 78 -27.17 -41.08 4.71
N ARG A 79 -25.98 -40.51 4.68
CA ARG A 79 -24.84 -40.95 5.50
C ARG A 79 -24.02 -39.78 6.03
N LYS A 80 -23.31 -40.05 7.12
CA LYS A 80 -22.19 -39.20 7.54
C LYS A 80 -21.08 -39.35 6.50
N TRP A 81 -20.40 -38.24 6.19
CA TRP A 81 -19.14 -38.29 5.45
C TRP A 81 -18.09 -39.09 6.22
N ASP A 82 -17.53 -40.10 5.57
CA ASP A 82 -16.59 -41.07 6.16
C ASP A 82 -15.17 -40.96 5.59
N LYS A 83 -14.94 -40.15 4.55
CA LYS A 83 -13.59 -39.94 4.04
C LYS A 83 -12.75 -39.14 5.05
N PRO A 84 -11.48 -39.53 5.29
CA PRO A 84 -10.59 -38.78 6.16
C PRO A 84 -10.25 -37.42 5.54
N ALA A 85 -9.91 -36.45 6.40
CA ALA A 85 -9.32 -35.20 5.95
C ALA A 85 -8.07 -35.46 5.08
N ALA A 86 -7.81 -34.58 4.13
CA ALA A 86 -6.60 -34.64 3.32
C ALA A 86 -5.35 -34.49 4.20
N SER A 87 -4.38 -35.38 4.03
CA SER A 87 -3.06 -35.23 4.64
C SER A 87 -2.30 -34.08 3.97
N ALA A 88 -1.33 -33.51 4.69
CA ALA A 88 -0.51 -32.44 4.15
C ALA A 88 0.28 -32.87 2.89
N GLU A 89 0.62 -34.14 2.75
CA GLU A 89 1.31 -34.67 1.57
C GLU A 89 0.39 -34.77 0.36
N GLU A 90 -0.85 -35.23 0.54
CA GLU A 90 -1.85 -35.25 -0.53
C GLU A 90 -2.13 -33.83 -1.03
N VAL A 91 -2.27 -32.86 -0.11
CA VAL A 91 -2.46 -31.44 -0.46
C VAL A 91 -1.27 -30.90 -1.27
N ARG A 92 -0.03 -31.10 -0.80
CA ARG A 92 1.17 -30.65 -1.52
C ARG A 92 1.28 -31.29 -2.90
N THR A 93 0.98 -32.58 -3.00
CA THR A 93 1.03 -33.31 -4.28
C THR A 93 -0.01 -32.77 -5.25
N ALA A 94 -1.25 -32.57 -4.81
CA ALA A 94 -2.31 -32.02 -5.65
C ALA A 94 -2.00 -30.57 -6.08
N LEU A 95 -1.51 -29.74 -5.16
CA LEU A 95 -1.13 -28.36 -5.47
C LEU A 95 0.02 -28.32 -6.49
N ALA A 96 1.06 -29.14 -6.33
CA ALA A 96 2.17 -29.21 -7.29
C ALA A 96 1.68 -29.63 -8.69
N ARG A 97 0.76 -30.60 -8.78
CA ARG A 97 0.16 -31.01 -10.06
C ARG A 97 -0.66 -29.91 -10.70
N ALA A 98 -1.43 -29.16 -9.91
CA ALA A 98 -2.21 -28.03 -10.41
C ALA A 98 -1.32 -26.91 -10.95
N LEU A 99 -0.25 -26.57 -10.22
CA LEU A 99 0.72 -25.55 -10.65
C LEU A 99 1.54 -26.00 -11.86
N ASP A 100 1.86 -27.30 -11.98
CA ASP A 100 2.47 -27.88 -13.18
C ASP A 100 1.58 -27.78 -14.40
N HIS A 101 0.29 -28.11 -14.24
CA HIS A 101 -0.70 -27.97 -15.31
C HIS A 101 -0.81 -26.52 -15.76
N LEU A 102 -0.92 -25.58 -14.81
CA LEU A 102 -1.01 -24.16 -15.09
C LEU A 102 0.25 -23.63 -15.79
N ALA A 103 1.44 -24.04 -15.34
CA ALA A 103 2.71 -23.68 -15.96
C ALA A 103 2.85 -24.22 -17.40
N GLY A 104 2.24 -25.37 -17.69
CA GLY A 104 2.18 -25.98 -19.02
C GLY A 104 1.20 -25.30 -19.98
N LYS A 105 0.25 -24.52 -19.46
CA LYS A 105 -0.76 -23.77 -20.22
C LYS A 105 -0.38 -22.29 -20.46
N GLN A 106 0.79 -21.85 -19.99
CA GLN A 106 1.28 -20.50 -20.25
C GLN A 106 1.76 -20.39 -21.70
N GLU A 107 1.28 -19.37 -22.41
CA GLU A 107 1.67 -19.05 -23.78
C GLU A 107 3.07 -18.40 -23.84
N GLU A 108 3.65 -18.31 -25.05
CA GLU A 108 5.00 -17.75 -25.25
C GLU A 108 5.14 -16.29 -24.81
N ASP A 109 4.05 -15.51 -24.89
CA ASP A 109 4.00 -14.10 -24.47
C ASP A 109 3.82 -13.93 -22.96
N GLY A 110 3.68 -15.03 -22.21
CA GLY A 110 3.47 -15.05 -20.76
C GLY A 110 2.02 -15.04 -20.32
N SER A 111 1.06 -14.98 -21.23
CA SER A 111 -0.38 -14.99 -20.94
C SER A 111 -0.95 -16.39 -20.73
N TRP A 112 -2.23 -16.46 -20.32
CA TRP A 112 -3.02 -17.69 -20.30
C TRP A 112 -4.32 -17.45 -21.08
N PRO A 113 -4.77 -18.42 -21.89
CA PRO A 113 -5.95 -18.24 -22.73
C PRO A 113 -7.23 -18.11 -21.90
N GLY A 114 -8.19 -17.33 -22.41
CA GLY A 114 -9.52 -17.18 -21.84
C GLY A 114 -9.55 -16.20 -20.67
N TYR A 115 -9.62 -14.90 -21.02
CA TYR A 115 -9.44 -13.73 -20.15
C TYR A 115 -7.99 -13.53 -19.73
N GLU A 116 -7.15 -13.14 -20.69
CA GLU A 116 -5.69 -13.15 -20.60
C GLU A 116 -5.15 -12.39 -19.38
N GLN A 117 -5.71 -11.22 -19.08
CA GLN A 117 -5.31 -10.43 -17.91
C GLN A 117 -5.74 -11.09 -16.60
N ALA A 118 -6.97 -11.62 -16.54
CA ALA A 118 -7.44 -12.35 -15.36
C ALA A 118 -6.66 -13.66 -15.15
N GLY A 119 -6.40 -14.39 -16.23
CA GLY A 119 -5.62 -15.62 -16.24
C GLY A 119 -4.21 -15.40 -15.72
N ALA A 120 -3.52 -14.36 -16.22
CA ALA A 120 -2.21 -13.97 -15.71
C ALA A 120 -2.27 -13.58 -14.23
N GLY A 121 -3.26 -12.76 -13.82
CA GLY A 121 -3.45 -12.36 -12.43
C GLY A 121 -3.70 -13.54 -11.47
N LEU A 122 -4.51 -14.52 -11.86
CA LEU A 122 -4.76 -15.74 -11.07
C LEU A 122 -3.54 -16.65 -11.03
N ALA A 123 -2.84 -16.82 -12.15
CA ALA A 123 -1.65 -17.67 -12.21
C ALA A 123 -0.50 -17.11 -11.37
N ILE A 124 -0.29 -15.79 -11.40
CA ILE A 124 0.68 -15.10 -10.53
C ILE A 124 0.35 -15.37 -9.06
N GLN A 125 -0.92 -15.19 -8.65
CA GLN A 125 -1.34 -15.49 -7.27
C GLN A 125 -1.07 -16.95 -6.92
N ALA A 126 -1.42 -17.89 -7.81
CA ALA A 126 -1.25 -19.33 -7.55
C ALA A 126 0.24 -19.74 -7.41
N PHE A 127 1.13 -19.19 -8.24
CA PHE A 127 2.57 -19.46 -8.13
C PHE A 127 3.16 -18.86 -6.84
N LEU A 128 2.74 -17.66 -6.45
CA LEU A 128 3.18 -17.02 -5.20
C LEU A 128 2.65 -17.76 -3.97
N GLY A 129 1.39 -18.23 -4.01
CA GLY A 129 0.72 -18.93 -2.92
C GLY A 129 1.19 -20.38 -2.71
N GLY A 130 1.85 -20.97 -3.72
CA GLY A 130 2.49 -22.29 -3.70
C GLY A 130 3.63 -22.50 -2.68
N LYS A 131 3.71 -21.74 -1.59
CA LYS A 131 4.84 -21.77 -0.63
C LYS A 131 5.01 -23.08 0.13
N CYS A 132 3.97 -23.91 0.17
CA CYS A 132 4.02 -25.21 0.84
C CYS A 132 4.59 -26.34 -0.03
N ILE A 133 4.92 -26.09 -1.30
CA ILE A 133 5.57 -27.05 -2.19
C ILE A 133 7.03 -26.69 -2.45
N GLN A 134 7.87 -27.69 -2.71
CA GLN A 134 9.30 -27.51 -3.00
C GLN A 134 9.56 -27.53 -4.51
N LYS A 135 8.95 -26.60 -5.25
CA LYS A 135 9.16 -26.46 -6.69
C LYS A 135 9.24 -25.00 -7.09
N ASP A 136 10.15 -24.71 -8.02
CA ASP A 136 10.43 -23.34 -8.47
C ASP A 136 9.63 -23.00 -9.74
N TYR A 137 8.78 -21.98 -9.64
CA TYR A 137 8.00 -21.42 -10.76
C TYR A 137 8.42 -19.98 -11.08
N THR A 138 9.56 -19.50 -10.58
CA THR A 138 10.00 -18.10 -10.72
C THR A 138 10.02 -17.64 -12.17
N ALA A 139 10.46 -18.49 -13.12
CA ALA A 139 10.45 -18.13 -14.55
C ALA A 139 9.03 -17.93 -15.12
N LYS A 140 8.08 -18.76 -14.70
CA LYS A 140 6.68 -18.70 -15.13
C LYS A 140 5.98 -17.48 -14.54
N LEU A 141 6.21 -17.23 -13.26
CA LEU A 141 5.79 -16.04 -12.53
C LEU A 141 6.31 -14.76 -13.20
N GLN A 142 7.61 -14.72 -13.53
CA GLN A 142 8.24 -13.56 -14.17
C GLN A 142 7.66 -13.30 -15.56
N ALA A 143 7.47 -14.34 -16.37
CA ALA A 143 6.83 -14.20 -17.69
C ALA A 143 5.40 -13.64 -17.59
N GLY A 144 4.60 -14.08 -16.61
CA GLY A 144 3.26 -13.54 -16.39
C GLY A 144 3.28 -12.07 -15.93
N LEU A 145 4.24 -11.69 -15.09
CA LEU A 145 4.43 -10.29 -14.67
C LEU A 145 4.89 -9.41 -15.84
N ASP A 146 5.77 -9.92 -16.70
CA ASP A 146 6.25 -9.20 -17.87
C ASP A 146 5.14 -9.02 -18.92
N TYR A 147 4.26 -10.03 -19.06
CA TYR A 147 3.02 -9.88 -19.83
C TYR A 147 2.17 -8.73 -19.27
N LEU A 148 1.80 -8.73 -17.99
CA LEU A 148 0.99 -7.65 -17.41
C LEU A 148 1.68 -6.28 -17.51
N ARG A 149 3.00 -6.20 -17.32
CA ARG A 149 3.77 -4.96 -17.54
C ARG A 149 3.64 -4.46 -18.98
N SER A 150 3.69 -5.36 -19.97
CA SER A 150 3.56 -5.00 -21.38
C SER A 150 2.16 -4.47 -21.73
N GLN A 151 1.13 -4.90 -21.00
CA GLN A 151 -0.24 -4.46 -21.20
C GLN A 151 -0.59 -3.18 -20.42
N PHE A 152 0.24 -2.80 -19.43
CA PHE A 152 -0.08 -1.67 -18.56
C PHE A 152 0.02 -0.32 -19.29
N THR A 153 -1.06 0.46 -19.24
CA THR A 153 -1.13 1.79 -19.85
C THR A 153 -1.15 2.88 -18.77
N PRO A 154 -0.07 3.64 -18.54
CA PRO A 154 -0.06 4.70 -17.53
C PRO A 154 -0.96 5.88 -17.94
N ALA A 155 -1.63 6.51 -16.97
CA ALA A 155 -2.49 7.67 -17.23
C ALA A 155 -1.74 8.86 -17.90
N SER A 156 -0.44 9.00 -17.64
CA SER A 156 0.42 10.01 -18.29
C SER A 156 0.53 9.86 -19.81
N GLY A 157 0.19 8.69 -20.35
CA GLY A 157 0.10 8.45 -21.80
C GLY A 157 -1.03 9.23 -22.49
N PHE A 158 -1.95 9.80 -21.73
CA PHE A 158 -3.13 10.52 -22.22
C PHE A 158 -3.12 12.01 -21.85
N ALA A 159 -1.93 12.64 -21.79
CA ALA A 159 -1.78 14.04 -21.35
C ALA A 159 -2.72 15.02 -22.07
N ASP A 160 -3.01 14.80 -23.35
CA ASP A 160 -3.88 15.64 -24.18
C ASP A 160 -5.33 15.14 -24.28
N ASN A 161 -5.68 14.03 -23.62
CA ASN A 161 -7.01 13.42 -23.67
C ASN A 161 -7.48 12.98 -22.26
N PRO A 162 -8.02 13.90 -21.44
CA PRO A 162 -8.47 13.59 -20.09
C PRO A 162 -9.58 12.53 -20.02
N ALA A 163 -10.43 12.42 -21.04
CA ALA A 163 -11.48 11.41 -21.09
C ALA A 163 -10.90 10.00 -21.26
N ALA A 164 -9.93 9.85 -22.18
CA ALA A 164 -9.19 8.59 -22.31
C ALA A 164 -8.34 8.29 -21.07
N ALA A 165 -7.69 9.31 -20.47
CA ALA A 165 -6.96 9.14 -19.22
C ALA A 165 -7.85 8.57 -18.10
N ALA A 166 -9.09 9.06 -17.99
CA ALA A 166 -10.05 8.60 -17.00
C ALA A 166 -10.49 7.15 -17.24
N LYS A 167 -10.76 6.76 -18.49
CA LYS A 167 -11.27 5.43 -18.83
C LYS A 167 -10.19 4.36 -18.98
N GLU A 168 -9.04 4.70 -19.55
CA GLU A 168 -8.00 3.76 -19.98
C GLU A 168 -6.71 3.85 -19.14
N GLY A 169 -6.48 4.95 -18.41
CA GLY A 169 -5.30 5.09 -17.56
C GLY A 169 -5.25 4.02 -16.46
N GLY A 170 -4.13 3.35 -16.29
CA GLY A 170 -3.98 2.26 -15.33
C GLY A 170 -4.58 0.92 -15.77
N THR A 171 -5.08 0.79 -17.01
CA THR A 171 -5.55 -0.50 -17.53
C THR A 171 -4.40 -1.43 -17.90
N PHE A 172 -4.62 -2.73 -17.77
CA PHE A 172 -3.82 -3.80 -18.39
C PHE A 172 -4.31 -4.17 -19.81
N GLY A 173 -4.43 -3.21 -20.72
CA GLY A 173 -4.78 -3.48 -22.12
C GLY A 173 -6.25 -3.85 -22.37
N THR A 174 -7.11 -3.71 -21.36
CA THR A 174 -8.56 -3.91 -21.45
C THR A 174 -9.29 -2.97 -20.50
N THR A 175 -10.47 -2.48 -20.84
CA THR A 175 -11.31 -1.72 -19.90
C THR A 175 -12.21 -2.63 -19.06
N ASN A 176 -12.21 -3.94 -19.33
CA ASN A 176 -13.02 -4.91 -18.61
C ASN A 176 -12.60 -4.99 -17.13
N MET A 177 -13.44 -4.45 -16.25
CA MET A 177 -13.14 -4.29 -14.83
C MET A 177 -13.03 -5.62 -14.07
N TYR A 178 -13.64 -6.70 -14.56
CA TYR A 178 -13.45 -8.06 -14.00
C TYR A 178 -11.99 -8.47 -14.12
N GLN A 179 -11.43 -8.33 -15.33
CA GLN A 179 -10.04 -8.66 -15.59
C GLN A 179 -9.08 -7.69 -14.91
N GLN A 180 -9.41 -6.40 -14.87
CA GLN A 180 -8.60 -5.38 -14.21
C GLN A 180 -8.40 -5.69 -12.73
N ALA A 181 -9.46 -6.06 -12.00
CA ALA A 181 -9.37 -6.36 -10.58
C ALA A 181 -8.40 -7.51 -10.30
N ILE A 182 -8.54 -8.60 -11.05
CA ILE A 182 -7.78 -9.84 -10.88
C ILE A 182 -6.30 -9.63 -11.24
N ALA A 183 -6.02 -8.94 -12.36
CA ALA A 183 -4.66 -8.60 -12.76
C ALA A 183 -3.99 -7.68 -11.73
N THR A 184 -4.69 -6.64 -11.27
CA THR A 184 -4.20 -5.71 -10.25
C THR A 184 -3.88 -6.43 -8.94
N LEU A 185 -4.75 -7.36 -8.52
CA LEU A 185 -4.53 -8.18 -7.33
C LEU A 185 -3.25 -9.03 -7.45
N GLY A 186 -3.02 -9.67 -8.60
CA GLY A 186 -1.79 -10.43 -8.85
C GLY A 186 -0.54 -9.54 -8.79
N VAL A 187 -0.59 -8.33 -9.36
CA VAL A 187 0.54 -7.38 -9.30
C VAL A 187 0.79 -6.90 -7.88
N ILE A 188 -0.25 -6.61 -7.10
CA ILE A 188 -0.13 -6.21 -5.68
C ILE A 188 0.50 -7.33 -4.85
N GLU A 189 0.06 -8.58 -5.05
CA GLU A 189 0.59 -9.73 -4.33
C GLU A 189 2.07 -9.95 -4.68
N ALA A 190 2.43 -9.86 -5.97
CA ALA A 190 3.82 -9.94 -6.43
C ALA A 190 4.69 -8.81 -5.85
N LEU A 191 4.20 -7.57 -5.84
CA LEU A 191 4.90 -6.42 -5.22
C LEU A 191 5.23 -6.71 -3.75
N VAL A 192 4.32 -7.34 -3.01
CA VAL A 192 4.51 -7.60 -1.58
C VAL A 192 5.39 -8.82 -1.34
N ASP A 193 5.15 -9.93 -2.04
CA ASP A 193 5.85 -11.19 -1.79
C ASP A 193 7.26 -11.23 -2.40
N LEU A 194 7.49 -10.51 -3.51
CA LEU A 194 8.81 -10.40 -4.15
C LEU A 194 9.61 -9.16 -3.70
N ASP A 195 8.96 -8.21 -3.00
CA ASP A 195 9.50 -6.87 -2.69
C ASP A 195 10.03 -6.11 -3.93
N ASP A 196 9.44 -6.36 -5.10
CA ASP A 196 9.82 -5.71 -6.35
C ASP A 196 9.16 -4.32 -6.48
N ARG A 197 9.91 -3.28 -6.08
CA ARG A 197 9.46 -1.87 -6.11
C ARG A 197 9.17 -1.35 -7.51
N SER A 198 9.61 -2.02 -8.58
CA SER A 198 9.24 -1.62 -9.95
C SER A 198 7.74 -1.80 -10.22
N LEU A 199 7.05 -2.66 -9.46
CA LEU A 199 5.62 -2.91 -9.58
C LEU A 199 4.76 -1.83 -8.89
N GLU A 200 5.34 -0.99 -8.04
CA GLU A 200 4.60 -0.01 -7.24
C GLU A 200 3.85 1.04 -8.08
N PRO A 201 4.45 1.69 -9.10
CA PRO A 201 3.73 2.63 -9.97
C PRO A 201 2.62 1.96 -10.80
N ILE A 202 2.81 0.68 -11.15
CA ILE A 202 1.86 -0.12 -11.93
C ILE A 202 0.64 -0.43 -11.05
N ALA A 203 0.88 -0.98 -9.86
CA ALA A 203 -0.15 -1.26 -8.87
C ALA A 203 -0.91 0.01 -8.48
N GLU A 204 -0.22 1.12 -8.23
CA GLU A 204 -0.85 2.39 -7.88
C GLU A 204 -1.77 2.90 -9.00
N GLY A 205 -1.28 2.93 -10.25
CA GLY A 205 -2.09 3.36 -11.39
C GLY A 205 -3.34 2.51 -11.60
N ALA A 206 -3.23 1.19 -11.45
CA ALA A 206 -4.35 0.26 -11.59
C ALA A 206 -5.35 0.37 -10.42
N VAL A 207 -4.87 0.55 -9.18
CA VAL A 207 -5.74 0.84 -8.01
C VAL A 207 -6.50 2.15 -8.23
N GLN A 208 -5.86 3.19 -8.76
CA GLN A 208 -6.53 4.46 -9.06
C GLN A 208 -7.63 4.32 -10.13
N LEU A 209 -7.54 3.35 -11.04
CA LEU A 209 -8.62 3.04 -12.00
C LEU A 209 -9.82 2.45 -11.28
N ILE A 210 -9.59 1.47 -10.40
CA ILE A 210 -10.64 0.84 -9.61
C ILE A 210 -11.36 1.89 -8.75
N LEU A 211 -10.62 2.77 -8.08
CA LEU A 211 -11.19 3.81 -7.21
C LEU A 211 -12.12 4.76 -7.97
N ARG A 212 -11.67 5.34 -9.09
CA ARG A 212 -12.48 6.32 -9.84
C ARG A 212 -13.61 5.71 -10.67
N ALA A 213 -13.57 4.40 -10.90
CA ALA A 213 -14.65 3.65 -11.54
C ALA A 213 -15.83 3.35 -10.60
N GLN A 214 -15.65 3.46 -9.28
CA GLN A 214 -16.71 3.18 -8.31
C GLN A 214 -17.89 4.13 -8.51
N ASN A 215 -19.11 3.60 -8.44
CA ASN A 215 -20.33 4.40 -8.51
C ASN A 215 -20.55 5.20 -7.22
N THR A 216 -19.96 6.39 -7.14
CA THR A 216 -20.14 7.32 -6.01
C THR A 216 -20.37 8.74 -6.52
N ASP A 217 -20.60 9.67 -5.60
CA ASP A 217 -20.64 11.10 -5.89
C ASP A 217 -19.27 11.68 -6.29
N HIS A 218 -18.19 10.90 -6.15
CA HIS A 218 -16.85 11.21 -6.63
C HIS A 218 -16.54 10.68 -8.04
N LYS A 219 -17.44 9.88 -8.64
CA LYS A 219 -17.27 9.38 -10.00
C LYS A 219 -17.21 10.55 -10.99
N LEU A 220 -16.21 10.54 -11.86
CA LEU A 220 -15.98 11.63 -12.81
C LEU A 220 -17.12 11.74 -13.83
N GLU A 221 -17.43 12.98 -14.26
CA GLU A 221 -18.46 13.25 -15.28
C GLU A 221 -18.19 12.52 -16.60
N VAL A 222 -16.92 12.44 -17.01
CA VAL A 222 -16.48 11.70 -18.20
C VAL A 222 -16.69 10.18 -18.10
N LEU A 223 -16.94 9.66 -16.89
CA LEU A 223 -17.29 8.26 -16.63
C LEU A 223 -18.78 8.10 -16.28
N GLY A 224 -19.62 9.11 -16.55
CA GLY A 224 -21.07 9.06 -16.29
C GLY A 224 -21.46 9.39 -14.84
N GLY A 225 -20.54 9.90 -14.02
CA GLY A 225 -20.85 10.42 -12.68
C GLY A 225 -21.25 11.90 -12.68
N PRO A 226 -21.41 12.52 -11.50
CA PRO A 226 -21.43 11.89 -10.17
C PRO A 226 -22.70 11.04 -9.96
N ILE A 227 -22.59 9.96 -9.17
CA ILE A 227 -23.73 9.07 -8.87
C ILE A 227 -24.43 9.52 -7.57
N PRO A 228 -25.75 9.74 -7.57
CA PRO A 228 -26.50 10.11 -6.37
C PRO A 228 -26.43 9.04 -5.26
N ALA A 229 -26.33 9.48 -4.00
CA ALA A 229 -26.23 8.60 -2.82
C ALA A 229 -27.46 7.71 -2.55
N ASP A 230 -28.59 8.00 -3.20
CA ASP A 230 -29.83 7.24 -3.18
C ASP A 230 -29.97 6.28 -4.38
N SER A 231 -29.00 6.26 -5.30
CA SER A 231 -28.94 5.27 -6.38
C SER A 231 -28.89 3.84 -5.81
N PRO A 232 -29.64 2.88 -6.38
CA PRO A 232 -29.55 1.47 -5.99
C PRO A 232 -28.17 0.86 -6.28
N HIS A 233 -27.36 1.50 -7.13
CA HIS A 233 -26.00 1.07 -7.48
C HIS A 233 -24.93 1.94 -6.80
N TYR A 234 -25.28 2.77 -5.82
CA TYR A 234 -24.28 3.56 -5.10
C TYR A 234 -23.33 2.67 -4.30
N GLY A 235 -22.03 2.80 -4.56
CA GLY A 235 -20.94 2.04 -3.94
C GLY A 235 -20.48 0.81 -4.72
N SER A 236 -21.11 0.50 -5.86
CA SER A 236 -20.82 -0.68 -6.68
C SER A 236 -19.83 -0.43 -7.81
N TRP A 237 -19.48 -1.50 -8.52
CA TRP A 237 -18.77 -1.49 -9.81
C TRP A 237 -19.47 -2.38 -10.84
N ARG A 238 -19.17 -2.14 -12.12
CA ARG A 238 -19.62 -2.93 -13.27
C ARG A 238 -18.48 -3.15 -14.26
N TYR A 239 -18.75 -3.89 -15.33
CA TYR A 239 -17.76 -4.40 -16.28
C TYR A 239 -16.94 -3.32 -17.00
N GLU A 240 -17.41 -2.07 -17.07
CA GLU A 240 -16.67 -0.97 -17.70
C GLU A 240 -16.56 0.23 -16.74
N PRO A 241 -15.49 1.05 -16.82
CA PRO A 241 -15.29 2.16 -15.89
C PRO A 241 -16.38 3.23 -15.94
N ASP A 242 -17.01 3.40 -17.11
CA ASP A 242 -18.05 4.41 -17.39
C ASP A 242 -19.49 3.90 -17.23
N TYR A 243 -19.68 2.67 -16.72
CA TYR A 243 -21.01 2.16 -16.41
C TYR A 243 -21.50 2.68 -15.05
N THR A 244 -22.80 2.95 -14.95
CA THR A 244 -23.41 3.61 -13.78
C THR A 244 -24.37 2.70 -12.99
N ASP A 245 -24.53 1.46 -13.46
CA ASP A 245 -25.12 0.33 -12.73
C ASP A 245 -24.03 -0.51 -12.04
N GLY A 246 -24.40 -1.61 -11.36
CA GLY A 246 -23.45 -2.48 -10.66
C GLY A 246 -23.93 -3.91 -10.51
N ASP A 247 -23.02 -4.85 -10.24
CA ASP A 247 -23.35 -6.21 -9.81
C ASP A 247 -22.49 -6.68 -8.63
N MET A 248 -22.88 -7.80 -8.04
CA MET A 248 -22.15 -8.49 -6.97
C MET A 248 -20.81 -9.06 -7.42
N SER A 249 -20.67 -9.55 -8.66
CA SER A 249 -19.48 -10.27 -9.12
C SER A 249 -18.28 -9.34 -9.29
N ILE A 250 -18.46 -8.22 -10.00
CA ILE A 250 -17.45 -7.19 -10.20
C ILE A 250 -17.14 -6.50 -8.88
N SER A 251 -18.17 -6.12 -8.13
CA SER A 251 -17.97 -5.44 -6.84
C SER A 251 -17.18 -6.31 -5.87
N ALA A 252 -17.43 -7.62 -5.82
CA ALA A 252 -16.66 -8.53 -4.99
C ALA A 252 -15.17 -8.53 -5.38
N TRP A 253 -14.83 -8.66 -6.67
CA TRP A 253 -13.45 -8.61 -7.11
C TRP A 253 -12.76 -7.28 -6.80
N GLN A 254 -13.44 -6.14 -7.01
CA GLN A 254 -12.86 -4.84 -6.66
C GLN A 254 -12.60 -4.72 -5.16
N ILE A 255 -13.49 -5.22 -4.30
CA ILE A 255 -13.31 -5.22 -2.84
C ILE A 255 -12.09 -6.05 -2.43
N LEU A 256 -11.89 -7.23 -3.03
CA LEU A 256 -10.73 -8.08 -2.79
C LEU A 256 -9.44 -7.32 -3.14
N THR A 257 -9.40 -6.70 -4.32
CA THR A 257 -8.24 -5.95 -4.82
C THR A 257 -7.97 -4.70 -4.00
N LEU A 258 -8.99 -3.93 -3.62
CA LEU A 258 -8.81 -2.73 -2.80
C LEU A 258 -8.37 -3.07 -1.38
N ARG A 259 -8.87 -4.18 -0.80
CA ARG A 259 -8.37 -4.65 0.50
C ARG A 259 -6.92 -5.13 0.40
N ALA A 260 -6.54 -5.78 -0.71
CA ALA A 260 -5.14 -6.09 -0.99
C ALA A 260 -4.27 -4.83 -1.07
N ALA A 261 -4.78 -3.78 -1.73
CA ALA A 261 -4.10 -2.50 -1.87
C ALA A 261 -3.84 -1.85 -0.50
N VAL A 262 -4.83 -1.80 0.38
CA VAL A 262 -4.65 -1.33 1.78
C VAL A 262 -3.56 -2.14 2.48
N ASN A 263 -3.62 -3.46 2.38
CA ASN A 263 -2.65 -4.34 3.05
C ASN A 263 -1.24 -4.25 2.44
N ALA A 264 -1.13 -3.77 1.20
CA ALA A 264 0.10 -3.48 0.49
C ALA A 264 0.58 -2.02 0.64
N GLY A 265 -0.10 -1.22 1.46
CA GLY A 265 0.31 0.14 1.79
C GLY A 265 -0.07 1.18 0.75
N PHE A 266 -1.13 0.95 -0.04
CA PHE A 266 -1.72 1.99 -0.89
C PHE A 266 -2.81 2.74 -0.14
N ALA A 267 -2.96 4.02 -0.45
CA ALA A 267 -4.04 4.83 0.09
C ALA A 267 -5.37 4.46 -0.58
N VAL A 268 -6.29 3.92 0.22
CA VAL A 268 -7.69 3.67 -0.18
C VAL A 268 -8.58 4.38 0.84
N PRO A 269 -9.41 5.35 0.41
CA PRO A 269 -10.29 6.06 1.33
C PRO A 269 -11.31 5.14 2.03
N GLU A 270 -11.65 5.42 3.29
CA GLU A 270 -12.55 4.56 4.10
C GLU A 270 -13.99 4.55 3.54
N GLU A 271 -14.41 5.66 2.95
CA GLU A 271 -15.70 5.83 2.30
C GLU A 271 -15.93 4.84 1.15
N VAL A 272 -14.86 4.38 0.49
CA VAL A 272 -14.92 3.37 -0.58
C VAL A 272 -15.48 2.06 -0.06
N PHE A 273 -14.96 1.57 1.07
CA PHE A 273 -15.43 0.33 1.70
C PHE A 273 -16.81 0.51 2.34
N THR A 274 -17.09 1.67 2.93
CA THR A 274 -18.39 1.96 3.53
C THR A 274 -19.50 1.98 2.48
N ALA A 275 -19.26 2.61 1.32
CA ALA A 275 -20.20 2.61 0.20
C ALA A 275 -20.38 1.21 -0.39
N ALA A 276 -19.28 0.47 -0.58
CA ALA A 276 -19.33 -0.91 -1.07
C ALA A 276 -20.11 -1.84 -0.13
N ALA A 277 -19.90 -1.74 1.18
CA ALA A 277 -20.64 -2.52 2.18
C ALA A 277 -22.14 -2.22 2.15
N LYS A 278 -22.53 -0.95 1.95
CA LYS A 278 -23.93 -0.55 1.82
C LYS A 278 -24.57 -1.18 0.57
N TYR A 279 -23.89 -1.12 -0.57
CA TYR A 279 -24.35 -1.79 -1.80
C TYR A 279 -24.53 -3.30 -1.59
N VAL A 280 -23.51 -3.98 -1.08
CA VAL A 280 -23.56 -5.43 -0.81
C VAL A 280 -24.70 -5.77 0.14
N SER A 281 -24.87 -5.02 1.23
CA SER A 281 -25.96 -5.24 2.19
C SER A 281 -27.34 -5.07 1.54
N SER A 282 -27.49 -4.14 0.60
CA SER A 282 -28.75 -3.92 -0.11
C SER A 282 -29.12 -5.09 -1.03
N MET A 283 -28.15 -5.89 -1.46
CA MET A 283 -28.38 -7.09 -2.26
C MET A 283 -28.78 -8.31 -1.42
N ALA A 284 -28.86 -8.21 -0.09
CA ALA A 284 -29.18 -9.37 0.74
C ALA A 284 -30.64 -9.83 0.59
N GLY A 285 -30.83 -11.09 0.23
CA GLY A 285 -32.14 -11.74 0.18
C GLY A 285 -32.64 -12.19 1.57
N ALA A 286 -33.93 -12.51 1.67
CA ALA A 286 -34.58 -13.04 2.88
C ALA A 286 -34.20 -14.50 3.16
N ASP A 287 -33.76 -15.24 2.15
CA ASP A 287 -33.26 -16.62 2.21
C ASP A 287 -31.87 -16.75 2.85
N GLY A 288 -31.09 -15.66 2.88
CA GLY A 288 -29.71 -15.63 3.38
C GLY A 288 -28.66 -15.65 2.27
N SER A 289 -29.07 -15.64 1.01
CA SER A 289 -28.18 -15.39 -0.13
C SER A 289 -28.20 -13.90 -0.52
N PHE A 290 -27.58 -13.56 -1.65
CA PHE A 290 -27.57 -12.20 -2.20
C PHE A 290 -28.04 -12.22 -3.65
N CYS A 291 -28.77 -11.19 -4.07
CA CYS A 291 -29.18 -10.93 -5.44
C CYS A 291 -27.99 -10.48 -6.30
N TYR A 292 -28.13 -10.54 -7.62
CA TYR A 292 -27.02 -10.24 -8.54
C TYR A 292 -26.76 -8.73 -8.70
N ASP A 293 -27.74 -8.01 -9.25
CA ASP A 293 -27.68 -6.57 -9.55
C ASP A 293 -28.99 -5.82 -9.27
N VAL A 294 -30.09 -6.55 -9.08
CA VAL A 294 -31.41 -6.00 -8.74
C VAL A 294 -31.86 -6.60 -7.41
N VAL A 295 -32.32 -5.74 -6.49
CA VAL A 295 -32.87 -6.16 -5.19
C VAL A 295 -34.13 -7.00 -5.39
N GLN A 296 -34.13 -8.20 -4.82
CA GLN A 296 -35.24 -9.14 -4.83
C GLN A 296 -35.36 -9.82 -3.46
N ASP A 297 -36.49 -10.49 -3.20
CA ASP A 297 -36.72 -11.19 -1.93
C ASP A 297 -35.80 -12.41 -1.74
N ILE A 298 -35.34 -13.00 -2.85
CA ILE A 298 -34.53 -14.23 -2.88
C ILE A 298 -33.37 -14.01 -3.85
N GLY A 299 -32.15 -14.33 -3.41
CA GLY A 299 -30.96 -14.29 -4.28
C GLY A 299 -30.65 -15.64 -4.94
N ASP A 300 -31.02 -16.75 -4.30
CA ASP A 300 -30.92 -18.14 -4.76
C ASP A 300 -29.55 -18.54 -5.34
N SER A 301 -28.45 -18.10 -4.74
CA SER A 301 -27.10 -18.50 -5.18
C SER A 301 -26.13 -18.66 -4.02
N CYS A 302 -25.52 -19.83 -3.95
CA CYS A 302 -24.42 -20.12 -3.04
C CYS A 302 -23.16 -19.29 -3.36
N CYS A 303 -22.87 -19.07 -4.65
CA CYS A 303 -21.77 -18.19 -5.07
C CYS A 303 -21.96 -16.76 -4.53
N ARG A 304 -23.16 -16.19 -4.72
CA ARG A 304 -23.48 -14.83 -4.22
C ARG A 304 -23.53 -14.75 -2.71
N ALA A 305 -23.97 -15.81 -2.01
CA ALA A 305 -23.85 -15.91 -0.55
C ALA A 305 -22.37 -15.80 -0.10
N GLY A 306 -21.46 -16.52 -0.77
CA GLY A 306 -20.02 -16.43 -0.52
C GLY A 306 -19.45 -15.05 -0.80
N MET A 307 -19.83 -14.43 -1.92
CA MET A 307 -19.41 -13.07 -2.28
C MET A 307 -19.87 -12.04 -1.25
N GLY A 308 -21.15 -12.05 -0.88
CA GLY A 308 -21.72 -11.09 0.08
C GLY A 308 -21.12 -11.25 1.47
N ALA A 309 -20.97 -12.48 1.96
CA ALA A 309 -20.30 -12.74 3.24
C ALA A 309 -18.86 -12.22 3.23
N LEU A 310 -18.08 -12.58 2.20
CA LEU A 310 -16.69 -12.17 2.09
C LEU A 310 -16.54 -10.66 1.94
N ALA A 311 -17.36 -10.02 1.10
CA ALA A 311 -17.33 -8.59 0.90
C ALA A 311 -17.63 -7.82 2.20
N LEU A 312 -18.63 -8.22 2.98
CA LEU A 312 -18.92 -7.62 4.29
C LEU A 312 -17.78 -7.84 5.28
N GLN A 313 -17.19 -9.05 5.31
CA GLN A 313 -16.03 -9.34 6.15
C GLN A 313 -14.84 -8.44 5.81
N LEU A 314 -14.55 -8.27 4.51
CA LEU A 314 -13.42 -7.47 4.03
C LEU A 314 -13.69 -5.96 4.03
N THR A 315 -14.92 -5.50 4.19
CA THR A 315 -15.26 -4.05 4.26
C THR A 315 -15.39 -3.54 5.70
N GLY A 316 -15.14 -4.39 6.70
CA GLY A 316 -15.18 -4.02 8.13
C GLY A 316 -16.47 -4.42 8.85
N PHE A 317 -17.38 -5.11 8.18
CA PHE A 317 -18.70 -5.53 8.69
C PHE A 317 -18.75 -7.04 8.98
N ALA A 318 -17.63 -7.65 9.38
CA ALA A 318 -17.54 -9.10 9.62
C ALA A 318 -18.52 -9.66 10.67
N LYS A 319 -19.05 -8.81 11.56
CA LYS A 319 -20.03 -9.17 12.59
C LYS A 319 -21.49 -8.88 12.20
N ASP A 320 -21.71 -8.42 10.97
CA ASP A 320 -23.06 -8.17 10.47
C ASP A 320 -23.87 -9.49 10.45
N PRO A 321 -25.13 -9.51 10.93
CA PRO A 321 -25.97 -10.71 10.91
C PRO A 321 -26.13 -11.34 9.52
N LEU A 322 -26.01 -10.56 8.43
CA LEU A 322 -26.04 -11.06 7.06
C LEU A 322 -24.90 -12.05 6.79
N VAL A 323 -23.71 -11.84 7.37
CA VAL A 323 -22.58 -12.77 7.24
C VAL A 323 -22.95 -14.13 7.81
N ALA A 324 -23.49 -14.18 9.03
CA ALA A 324 -23.87 -15.45 9.67
C ALA A 324 -24.99 -16.18 8.89
N ARG A 325 -25.94 -15.43 8.31
CA ARG A 325 -27.01 -16.00 7.47
C ARG A 325 -26.44 -16.62 6.19
N ALA A 326 -25.52 -15.93 5.52
CA ALA A 326 -24.87 -16.42 4.30
C ALA A 326 -23.97 -17.63 4.53
N ILE A 327 -23.23 -17.65 5.65
CA ILE A 327 -22.47 -18.83 6.08
C ILE A 327 -23.42 -20.03 6.28
N ARG A 328 -24.55 -19.84 6.96
CA ARG A 328 -25.54 -20.92 7.16
C ARG A 328 -26.20 -21.37 5.87
N TYR A 329 -26.42 -20.45 4.93
CA TYR A 329 -26.95 -20.74 3.59
C TYR A 329 -26.00 -21.67 2.82
N MET A 330 -24.71 -21.30 2.70
CA MET A 330 -23.69 -22.14 2.05
C MET A 330 -23.52 -23.50 2.75
N GLN A 331 -23.65 -23.56 4.08
CA GLN A 331 -23.62 -24.84 4.82
C GLN A 331 -24.85 -25.71 4.57
N ALA A 332 -25.99 -25.13 4.19
CA ALA A 332 -27.21 -25.87 3.86
C ALA A 332 -27.17 -26.47 2.45
N SER A 333 -26.34 -25.91 1.56
CA SER A 333 -26.10 -26.35 0.19
C SER A 333 -24.59 -26.36 -0.10
N GLY A 334 -23.90 -27.31 0.53
CA GLY A 334 -22.45 -27.44 0.47
C GLY A 334 -21.94 -27.83 -0.93
N PRO A 335 -20.63 -27.67 -1.19
CA PRO A 335 -20.04 -27.98 -2.49
C PRO A 335 -20.30 -29.43 -2.93
N VAL A 336 -20.73 -29.60 -4.18
CA VAL A 336 -21.01 -30.88 -4.83
C VAL A 336 -20.34 -30.90 -6.19
N TRP A 337 -19.86 -32.06 -6.64
CA TRP A 337 -19.04 -32.11 -7.87
C TRP A 337 -19.89 -31.77 -9.10
N ASN A 338 -19.33 -30.96 -9.99
CA ASN A 338 -19.95 -30.54 -11.25
C ASN A 338 -21.29 -29.79 -11.13
N LEU A 339 -21.56 -29.15 -9.98
CA LEU A 339 -22.82 -28.42 -9.79
C LEU A 339 -22.67 -27.27 -8.78
N GLU A 340 -23.15 -26.09 -9.15
CA GLU A 340 -23.59 -25.05 -8.22
C GLU A 340 -25.12 -25.10 -8.15
N TYR A 341 -25.66 -25.50 -7.00
CA TYR A 341 -27.09 -25.40 -6.75
C TYR A 341 -27.38 -25.09 -5.27
N PRO A 342 -28.27 -24.14 -4.98
CA PRO A 342 -28.88 -23.20 -5.94
C PRO A 342 -27.84 -22.21 -6.48
N GLY A 343 -28.05 -21.74 -7.71
CA GLY A 343 -27.17 -20.79 -8.38
C GLY A 343 -27.26 -20.81 -9.91
N GLU A 344 -26.32 -20.12 -10.55
CA GLU A 344 -26.29 -19.93 -12.02
C GLU A 344 -25.31 -20.88 -12.72
N GLY A 345 -24.65 -21.76 -11.97
CA GLY A 345 -23.81 -22.82 -12.51
C GLY A 345 -22.34 -22.43 -12.65
N TYR A 346 -21.79 -21.75 -11.64
CA TYR A 346 -20.37 -21.41 -11.53
C TYR A 346 -19.72 -22.07 -10.30
N PRO A 347 -19.56 -23.41 -10.30
CA PRO A 347 -19.12 -24.16 -9.13
C PRO A 347 -17.75 -23.75 -8.59
N PHE A 348 -16.70 -23.66 -9.41
CA PHE A 348 -15.36 -23.25 -8.93
C PHE A 348 -15.37 -21.82 -8.40
N TYR A 349 -16.15 -20.94 -9.02
CA TYR A 349 -16.30 -19.58 -8.54
C TYR A 349 -17.00 -19.51 -7.18
N TYR A 350 -18.06 -20.30 -6.97
CA TYR A 350 -18.67 -20.49 -5.66
C TYR A 350 -17.63 -21.00 -4.66
N TRP A 351 -16.95 -22.11 -4.96
CA TRP A 351 -16.03 -22.73 -4.03
C TRP A 351 -14.88 -21.79 -3.64
N TYR A 352 -14.41 -20.97 -4.58
CA TYR A 352 -13.39 -19.94 -4.35
C TYR A 352 -13.83 -18.92 -3.30
N TYR A 353 -15.01 -18.31 -3.47
CA TYR A 353 -15.55 -17.32 -2.54
C TYR A 353 -15.99 -17.95 -1.21
N GLY A 354 -16.64 -19.11 -1.26
CA GLY A 354 -17.09 -19.86 -0.08
C GLY A 354 -15.93 -20.24 0.83
N THR A 355 -14.81 -20.73 0.26
CA THR A 355 -13.59 -21.07 1.02
C THR A 355 -13.03 -19.87 1.79
N ARG A 356 -13.04 -18.70 1.15
CA ARG A 356 -12.58 -17.45 1.74
C ARG A 356 -13.51 -16.93 2.84
N ALA A 357 -14.81 -16.96 2.60
CA ALA A 357 -15.81 -16.55 3.58
C ALA A 357 -15.78 -17.45 4.84
N MET A 358 -15.66 -18.76 4.63
CA MET A 358 -15.57 -19.75 5.71
C MET A 358 -14.27 -19.63 6.50
N TYR A 359 -13.15 -19.35 5.83
CA TYR A 359 -11.88 -19.07 6.49
C TYR A 359 -12.00 -17.92 7.49
N LEU A 360 -12.60 -16.79 7.08
CA LEU A 360 -12.79 -15.62 7.94
C LEU A 360 -13.88 -15.81 9.00
N ALA A 361 -14.89 -16.65 8.74
CA ALA A 361 -15.84 -17.07 9.78
C ALA A 361 -15.15 -17.86 10.90
N GLY A 362 -14.12 -18.65 10.56
CA GLY A 362 -13.25 -19.31 11.51
C GLY A 362 -13.93 -20.45 12.27
N GLY A 363 -13.30 -20.88 13.36
CA GLY A 363 -13.83 -21.90 14.26
C GLY A 363 -14.25 -23.20 13.55
N GLU A 364 -15.41 -23.72 13.94
CA GLU A 364 -15.97 -24.96 13.38
C GLU A 364 -16.45 -24.80 11.94
N ASP A 365 -16.84 -23.58 11.52
CA ASP A 365 -17.26 -23.31 10.15
C ASP A 365 -16.07 -23.50 9.20
N TRP A 366 -14.91 -22.95 9.55
CA TRP A 366 -13.67 -23.17 8.82
C TRP A 366 -13.17 -24.62 8.90
N ARG A 367 -13.14 -25.22 10.10
CA ARG A 367 -12.62 -26.57 10.30
C ARG A 367 -13.33 -27.58 9.39
N VAL A 368 -14.66 -27.58 9.44
CA VAL A 368 -15.49 -28.52 8.65
C VAL A 368 -15.38 -28.23 7.16
N TRP A 369 -15.44 -26.96 6.75
CA TRP A 369 -15.30 -26.59 5.34
C TRP A 369 -13.95 -27.01 4.77
N LYS A 370 -12.85 -26.73 5.48
CA LYS A 370 -11.49 -27.08 5.07
C LYS A 370 -11.33 -28.60 4.93
N ASP A 371 -11.72 -29.36 5.96
CA ASP A 371 -11.58 -30.82 5.94
C ASP A 371 -12.33 -31.44 4.75
N TYR A 372 -13.51 -30.90 4.43
CA TYR A 372 -14.29 -31.31 3.26
C TYR A 372 -13.63 -30.88 1.95
N MET A 373 -13.35 -29.58 1.77
CA MET A 373 -12.88 -29.02 0.50
C MET A 373 -11.50 -29.52 0.08
N CYS A 374 -10.57 -29.69 1.01
CA CYS A 374 -9.25 -30.22 0.68
C CYS A 374 -9.36 -31.65 0.14
N ARG A 375 -10.14 -32.52 0.80
CA ARG A 375 -10.39 -33.89 0.33
C ARG A 375 -11.17 -33.88 -0.98
N PHE A 376 -12.19 -33.04 -1.08
CA PHE A 376 -13.06 -32.91 -2.25
C PHE A 376 -12.29 -32.53 -3.52
N LEU A 377 -11.42 -31.52 -3.46
CA LEU A 377 -10.61 -31.12 -4.62
C LEU A 377 -9.61 -32.19 -5.04
N ILE A 378 -8.96 -32.86 -4.08
CA ILE A 378 -7.98 -33.91 -4.35
C ILE A 378 -8.63 -35.11 -5.04
N ASP A 379 -9.78 -35.55 -4.52
CA ASP A 379 -10.48 -36.72 -5.03
C ASP A 379 -11.01 -36.54 -6.46
N HIS A 380 -11.17 -35.29 -6.92
CA HIS A 380 -11.66 -34.97 -8.26
C HIS A 380 -10.58 -34.35 -9.17
N GLN A 381 -9.32 -34.31 -8.76
CA GLN A 381 -8.25 -33.79 -9.60
C GLN A 381 -7.92 -34.75 -10.75
N ASN A 382 -7.91 -34.24 -11.98
CA ASN A 382 -7.60 -35.01 -13.18
C ASN A 382 -6.16 -35.50 -13.20
N GLY A 383 -5.87 -36.51 -14.03
CA GLY A 383 -4.52 -37.05 -14.25
C GLY A 383 -3.48 -35.99 -14.61
N ASN A 384 -3.86 -34.99 -15.41
CA ASN A 384 -3.02 -33.88 -15.85
C ASN A 384 -2.76 -32.80 -14.76
N GLY A 385 -3.47 -32.84 -13.63
CA GLY A 385 -3.35 -31.89 -12.54
C GLY A 385 -4.39 -30.76 -12.53
N GLY A 386 -5.12 -30.58 -13.63
CA GLY A 386 -6.26 -29.66 -13.68
C GLY A 386 -7.55 -30.27 -13.13
N TRP A 387 -8.66 -29.57 -13.36
CA TRP A 387 -10.01 -30.05 -13.06
C TRP A 387 -10.97 -29.78 -14.22
N ASP A 388 -11.89 -30.71 -14.42
CA ASP A 388 -13.01 -30.52 -15.34
C ASP A 388 -13.96 -29.45 -14.82
N GLY A 389 -14.62 -28.76 -15.75
CA GLY A 389 -15.67 -27.80 -15.43
C GLY A 389 -17.04 -28.45 -15.50
N ALA A 390 -18.06 -27.67 -15.14
CA ALA A 390 -19.44 -28.05 -15.34
C ALA A 390 -20.32 -26.81 -15.51
N GLN A 391 -21.53 -27.02 -16.03
CA GLN A 391 -22.51 -25.94 -16.26
C GLN A 391 -21.87 -24.78 -17.05
N ALA A 392 -21.94 -23.55 -16.56
CA ALA A 392 -21.39 -22.38 -17.25
C ALA A 392 -19.85 -22.40 -17.31
N GLU A 393 -19.22 -23.20 -16.45
CA GLU A 393 -17.78 -23.38 -16.37
C GLU A 393 -17.26 -24.54 -17.20
N ASP A 394 -18.05 -25.29 -17.99
CA ASP A 394 -17.57 -26.44 -18.80
C ASP A 394 -16.76 -26.06 -20.07
N LYS A 395 -16.47 -24.77 -20.26
CA LYS A 395 -15.74 -24.30 -21.45
C LYS A 395 -14.25 -24.61 -21.35
N GLU A 396 -13.64 -25.07 -22.43
CA GLU A 396 -12.18 -25.28 -22.51
C GLU A 396 -11.41 -23.97 -22.21
N SER A 397 -11.93 -22.84 -22.66
CA SER A 397 -11.34 -21.52 -22.38
C SER A 397 -11.33 -21.14 -20.89
N LEU A 398 -11.96 -21.92 -20.00
CA LEU A 398 -11.94 -21.70 -18.56
C LEU A 398 -11.10 -22.75 -17.82
N GLU A 399 -10.38 -23.62 -18.52
CA GLU A 399 -9.54 -24.65 -17.89
C GLU A 399 -8.46 -24.06 -16.98
N SER A 400 -7.70 -23.06 -17.48
CA SER A 400 -6.68 -22.34 -16.70
C SER A 400 -7.31 -21.62 -15.51
N TYR A 401 -8.49 -21.02 -15.71
CA TYR A 401 -9.26 -20.37 -14.65
C TYR A 401 -9.62 -21.34 -13.52
N ARG A 402 -10.29 -22.46 -13.83
CA ARG A 402 -10.67 -23.48 -12.84
C ARG A 402 -9.46 -24.06 -12.13
N THR A 403 -8.38 -24.33 -12.86
CA THR A 403 -7.13 -24.85 -12.30
C THR A 403 -6.52 -23.86 -11.31
N ALA A 404 -6.46 -22.58 -11.67
CA ALA A 404 -5.93 -21.55 -10.78
C ALA A 404 -6.82 -21.37 -9.53
N LEU A 405 -8.15 -21.34 -9.66
CA LEU A 405 -9.03 -21.27 -8.49
C LEU A 405 -8.88 -22.50 -7.59
N GLY A 406 -8.74 -23.70 -8.17
CA GLY A 406 -8.46 -24.94 -7.46
C GLY A 406 -7.16 -24.88 -6.66
N ALA A 407 -6.07 -24.43 -7.29
CA ALA A 407 -4.78 -24.22 -6.63
C ALA A 407 -4.90 -23.21 -5.47
N LEU A 408 -5.53 -22.05 -5.71
CA LEU A 408 -5.76 -21.00 -4.71
C LEU A 408 -6.64 -21.47 -3.54
N MET A 409 -7.46 -22.49 -3.69
CA MET A 409 -8.19 -23.12 -2.59
C MET A 409 -7.31 -24.12 -1.82
N LEU A 410 -6.48 -24.91 -2.51
CA LEU A 410 -5.52 -25.83 -1.88
C LEU A 410 -4.44 -25.10 -1.06
N GLU A 411 -4.12 -23.86 -1.39
CA GLU A 411 -3.23 -23.01 -0.59
C GLU A 411 -3.75 -22.78 0.84
N PHE A 412 -5.07 -22.65 1.02
CA PHE A 412 -5.66 -22.54 2.36
C PHE A 412 -5.52 -23.84 3.15
N CYS A 413 -5.51 -25.00 2.47
CA CYS A 413 -5.21 -26.29 3.08
C CYS A 413 -3.76 -26.34 3.60
N CYS A 414 -2.85 -25.58 2.97
CA CYS A 414 -1.48 -25.35 3.40
C CYS A 414 -1.31 -24.25 4.46
N GLY A 415 -2.41 -23.61 4.89
CA GLY A 415 -2.36 -22.47 5.83
C GLY A 415 -1.80 -21.19 5.22
N GLN A 416 -1.73 -21.10 3.88
CA GLN A 416 -1.41 -19.86 3.18
C GLN A 416 -2.69 -19.07 2.92
N VAL A 417 -2.56 -17.75 2.94
CA VAL A 417 -3.66 -16.82 2.66
C VAL A 417 -3.18 -15.68 1.78
N PRO A 418 -4.04 -15.17 0.89
CA PRO A 418 -3.69 -14.07 0.01
C PRO A 418 -3.56 -12.74 0.77
N ILE A 419 -2.87 -11.77 0.17
CA ILE A 419 -2.56 -10.46 0.77
C ILE A 419 -3.78 -9.75 1.39
N TYR A 420 -4.97 -9.77 0.77
CA TYR A 420 -6.19 -9.12 1.29
C TYR A 420 -6.77 -9.76 2.57
N MET A 421 -6.29 -10.94 2.97
CA MET A 421 -6.66 -11.62 4.22
C MET A 421 -5.56 -11.58 5.27
N SER A 422 -4.40 -11.03 4.94
CA SER A 422 -3.29 -10.87 5.87
C SER A 422 -3.34 -9.52 6.60
N SER A 423 -2.59 -9.37 7.70
CA SER A 423 -2.31 -8.05 8.27
C SER A 423 -1.57 -7.17 7.26
N VAL A 424 -1.65 -5.84 7.41
CA VAL A 424 -0.90 -4.89 6.58
C VAL A 424 0.59 -5.29 6.52
N LYS A 425 1.09 -5.64 5.32
CA LYS A 425 2.44 -6.14 5.09
C LYS A 425 3.42 -5.06 4.63
N ARG A 426 2.94 -4.04 3.92
CA ARG A 426 3.70 -2.81 3.57
C ARG A 426 2.95 -1.63 4.18
N GLY A 427 3.55 -0.94 5.15
CA GLY A 427 2.96 0.27 5.72
C GLY A 427 3.27 1.49 4.86
N VAL A 428 2.29 2.34 4.60
CA VAL A 428 2.52 3.73 4.17
C VAL A 428 3.33 4.40 5.28
N PRO A 429 4.50 5.01 5.01
CA PRO A 429 5.18 5.79 6.04
C PRO A 429 4.25 6.90 6.55
N GLY A 430 4.03 6.96 7.87
CA GLY A 430 3.46 8.16 8.50
C GLY A 430 4.42 9.34 8.36
N GLU A 431 3.96 10.53 8.68
CA GLU A 431 4.77 11.75 8.63
C GLU A 431 4.75 12.44 10.00
N VAL A 432 5.89 12.98 10.43
CA VAL A 432 5.98 13.83 11.62
C VAL A 432 6.44 15.22 11.24
N ARG A 433 5.65 16.24 11.59
CA ARG A 433 5.98 17.66 11.43
C ARG A 433 6.04 18.32 12.79
N VAL A 434 6.98 19.23 12.98
CA VAL A 434 7.00 20.13 14.15
C VAL A 434 6.77 21.55 13.63
N VAL A 435 5.81 22.28 14.19
CA VAL A 435 5.45 23.64 13.79
C VAL A 435 5.53 24.60 14.98
N PHE A 436 5.76 25.89 14.75
CA PHE A 436 5.69 26.89 15.82
C PHE A 436 4.25 27.29 16.13
N GLU A 437 3.96 27.59 17.40
CA GLU A 437 2.85 28.47 17.72
C GLU A 437 3.15 29.88 17.19
N LYS A 438 2.18 30.51 16.51
CA LYS A 438 2.33 31.77 15.75
C LYS A 438 3.10 32.89 16.46
N SER A 439 3.03 32.99 17.79
CA SER A 439 3.74 33.98 18.59
C SER A 439 5.16 33.57 19.00
N ALA A 440 5.45 32.27 19.05
CA ALA A 440 6.72 31.74 19.51
C ALA A 440 7.82 31.79 18.43
N GLU A 441 7.45 31.79 17.15
CA GLU A 441 8.37 31.87 16.00
C GLU A 441 9.29 33.11 16.05
N VAL A 442 8.80 34.23 16.59
CA VAL A 442 9.51 35.52 16.61
C VAL A 442 10.53 35.62 17.77
N GLU A 443 10.45 34.73 18.77
CA GLU A 443 11.16 34.90 20.05
C GLU A 443 12.39 34.01 20.26
N ALA A 444 12.68 33.02 19.41
CA ALA A 444 13.81 32.11 19.65
C ALA A 444 15.16 32.83 19.50
N PRO A 445 15.93 33.05 20.59
CA PRO A 445 17.21 33.73 20.49
C PRO A 445 18.25 32.76 19.93
N LYS A 446 18.74 33.05 18.72
CA LYS A 446 19.84 32.33 18.06
C LYS A 446 20.99 33.30 17.80
N THR A 447 22.21 32.89 18.14
CA THR A 447 23.43 33.62 17.72
C THR A 447 24.00 32.90 16.51
N VAL A 448 24.17 33.63 15.40
CA VAL A 448 24.65 33.06 14.13
C VAL A 448 25.83 33.85 13.62
N GLU A 449 26.87 33.17 13.15
CA GLU A 449 27.87 33.78 12.28
C GLU A 449 27.69 33.24 10.85
N ILE A 450 27.44 34.15 9.90
CA ILE A 450 27.32 33.81 8.49
C ILE A 450 28.67 34.02 7.82
N ILE A 451 29.20 32.97 7.19
CA ILE A 451 30.43 33.01 6.40
C ILE A 451 30.05 33.01 4.91
N MET A 452 30.46 34.05 4.19
CA MET A 452 30.22 34.19 2.76
C MET A 452 31.50 33.90 1.95
N ASP A 453 31.40 32.97 1.00
CA ASP A 453 32.39 32.78 -0.04
C ASP A 453 32.38 33.96 -1.03
N ALA A 454 33.54 34.61 -1.18
CA ALA A 454 33.80 35.59 -2.22
C ALA A 454 35.07 35.26 -3.01
N SER A 455 35.45 33.99 -3.09
CA SER A 455 36.56 33.53 -3.90
C SER A 455 36.30 33.72 -5.40
N ASN A 456 37.33 33.55 -6.21
CA ASN A 456 37.27 33.76 -7.66
C ASN A 456 36.26 32.83 -8.37
N SER A 457 35.95 31.65 -7.82
CA SER A 457 34.94 30.73 -8.39
C SER A 457 33.54 31.34 -8.40
N MET A 458 33.23 32.23 -7.44
CA MET A 458 31.94 32.91 -7.33
C MET A 458 31.65 33.90 -8.49
N ILE A 459 32.61 34.14 -9.39
CA ILE A 459 32.41 34.85 -10.67
C ILE A 459 31.66 33.97 -11.68
N GLY A 460 31.70 32.64 -11.51
CA GLY A 460 30.96 31.68 -12.32
C GLY A 460 29.46 32.00 -12.39
N LYS A 461 28.76 31.45 -13.40
CA LYS A 461 27.35 31.76 -13.63
C LYS A 461 26.42 30.64 -13.19
N VAL A 462 25.29 31.02 -12.61
CA VAL A 462 24.12 30.16 -12.39
C VAL A 462 22.95 30.77 -13.17
N GLY A 463 22.54 30.09 -14.24
CA GLY A 463 21.62 30.67 -15.22
C GLY A 463 22.23 31.89 -15.93
N LYS A 464 21.61 33.06 -15.75
CA LYS A 464 22.02 34.32 -16.41
C LYS A 464 22.85 35.26 -15.51
N GLU A 465 22.91 35.00 -14.21
CA GLU A 465 23.58 35.84 -13.21
C GLU A 465 24.89 35.19 -12.73
N THR A 466 25.81 35.98 -12.17
CA THR A 466 26.99 35.44 -11.47
C THR A 466 26.57 34.85 -10.12
N LYS A 467 27.28 33.82 -9.65
CA LYS A 467 27.01 33.17 -8.37
C LYS A 467 27.04 34.16 -7.21
N ILE A 468 28.02 35.08 -7.22
CA ILE A 468 28.11 36.14 -6.22
C ILE A 468 26.91 37.09 -6.23
N ALA A 469 26.35 37.42 -7.39
CA ALA A 469 25.18 38.29 -7.47
C ALA A 469 23.94 37.61 -6.86
N VAL A 470 23.75 36.32 -7.16
CA VAL A 470 22.68 35.52 -6.57
C VAL A 470 22.87 35.39 -5.06
N ALA A 471 24.08 35.04 -4.61
CA ALA A 471 24.40 34.92 -3.18
C ALA A 471 24.15 36.23 -2.41
N ARG A 472 24.57 37.39 -2.95
CA ARG A 472 24.27 38.70 -2.34
C ARG A 472 22.77 38.94 -2.22
N ARG A 473 22.03 38.77 -3.32
CA ARG A 473 20.59 39.01 -3.34
C ARG A 473 19.86 38.15 -2.31
N VAL A 474 20.20 36.86 -2.25
CA VAL A 474 19.58 35.92 -1.31
C VAL A 474 19.99 36.23 0.14
N LEU A 475 21.26 36.51 0.41
CA LEU A 475 21.72 36.90 1.75
C LEU A 475 21.06 38.19 2.23
N ILE A 476 20.93 39.21 1.37
CA ILE A 476 20.23 40.46 1.69
C ILE A 476 18.77 40.19 2.03
N GLN A 477 18.09 39.35 1.24
CA GLN A 477 16.71 38.96 1.51
C GLN A 477 16.60 38.22 2.86
N THR A 478 17.50 37.27 3.11
CA THR A 478 17.55 36.51 4.36
C THR A 478 17.76 37.43 5.56
N ILE A 479 18.77 38.32 5.51
CA ILE A 479 19.09 39.29 6.58
C ILE A 479 17.90 40.20 6.89
N LYS A 480 17.15 40.65 5.86
CA LYS A 480 15.95 41.47 6.06
C LYS A 480 14.84 40.71 6.79
N GLY A 481 14.74 39.40 6.57
CA GLY A 481 13.77 38.51 7.22
C GLY A 481 14.14 38.06 8.63
N LEU A 482 15.39 38.23 9.07
CA LEU A 482 15.82 37.80 10.41
C LEU A 482 15.09 38.57 11.52
N PRO A 483 14.72 37.91 12.64
CA PRO A 483 14.18 38.60 13.83
C PRO A 483 15.16 39.62 14.42
N ASP A 484 14.64 40.72 14.96
CA ASP A 484 15.44 41.77 15.61
C ASP A 484 16.05 41.32 16.95
N THR A 485 15.65 40.15 17.45
CA THR A 485 16.12 39.52 18.69
C THR A 485 17.41 38.70 18.52
N MET A 486 17.89 38.53 17.27
CA MET A 486 19.07 37.72 16.98
C MET A 486 20.39 38.47 17.17
N ASN A 487 21.44 37.72 17.51
CA ASN A 487 22.82 38.17 17.39
C ASN A 487 23.42 37.62 16.10
N VAL A 488 24.00 38.49 15.27
CA VAL A 488 24.52 38.10 13.95
C VAL A 488 25.94 38.64 13.75
N GLY A 489 26.87 37.73 13.47
CA GLY A 489 28.20 38.03 12.92
C GLY A 489 28.24 37.78 11.41
N PHE A 490 29.12 38.50 10.70
CA PHE A 490 29.30 38.31 9.27
C PHE A 490 30.78 38.28 8.90
N ARG A 491 31.20 37.16 8.33
CA ARG A 491 32.56 36.87 7.90
C ARG A 491 32.61 36.63 6.40
N VAL A 492 33.67 37.10 5.76
CA VAL A 492 33.89 36.94 4.32
C VAL A 492 35.28 36.40 4.08
N TYR A 493 35.43 35.46 3.16
CA TYR A 493 36.74 35.01 2.69
C TYR A 493 36.96 35.20 1.19
N GLY A 494 38.22 35.30 0.80
CA GLY A 494 38.62 35.41 -0.62
C GLY A 494 38.28 36.75 -1.27
N HIS A 495 38.06 37.82 -0.51
CA HIS A 495 37.57 39.10 -1.05
C HIS A 495 38.63 40.19 -1.20
N ARG A 496 39.85 40.02 -0.65
CA ARG A 496 40.87 41.09 -0.59
C ARG A 496 42.08 40.85 -1.49
N PHE A 497 42.58 39.62 -1.52
CA PHE A 497 43.83 39.27 -2.20
C PHE A 497 43.58 38.46 -3.49
N ALA A 498 44.42 38.65 -4.49
CA ALA A 498 44.32 37.95 -5.77
C ALA A 498 44.87 36.51 -5.68
N THR A 499 44.46 35.64 -6.59
CA THR A 499 44.78 34.19 -6.53
C THR A 499 46.26 33.83 -6.67
N ASP A 500 47.06 34.73 -7.25
CA ASP A 500 48.50 34.63 -7.46
C ASP A 500 49.32 35.01 -6.21
N ASP A 501 48.77 35.85 -5.34
CA ASP A 501 49.29 36.10 -3.99
C ASP A 501 48.85 34.99 -3.02
N TYR A 502 49.39 33.78 -3.26
CA TYR A 502 48.96 32.54 -2.58
C TYR A 502 48.94 32.69 -1.05
N ASP A 503 50.01 33.24 -0.46
CA ASP A 503 50.17 33.30 1.00
C ASP A 503 49.13 34.20 1.66
N ASN A 504 48.83 35.37 1.06
CA ASN A 504 47.81 36.26 1.59
C ASN A 504 46.40 35.76 1.24
N ALA A 505 46.17 35.26 0.03
CA ALA A 505 44.88 34.71 -0.40
C ALA A 505 44.45 33.50 0.44
N CYS A 506 45.40 32.67 0.89
CA CYS A 506 45.13 31.51 1.74
C CYS A 506 45.00 31.82 3.23
N ARG A 507 45.18 33.08 3.62
CA ARG A 507 44.86 33.60 4.95
C ARG A 507 43.71 34.60 4.92
N ASP A 508 43.09 34.79 3.75
CA ASP A 508 42.10 35.84 3.54
C ASP A 508 40.72 35.47 4.10
N THR A 509 40.56 35.67 5.41
CA THR A 509 39.28 35.61 6.11
C THR A 509 39.13 36.85 7.00
N GLU A 510 37.94 37.46 7.03
CA GLU A 510 37.69 38.67 7.80
C GLU A 510 36.30 38.67 8.41
N LEU A 511 36.22 38.91 9.72
CA LEU A 511 34.97 39.23 10.41
C LEU A 511 34.62 40.70 10.16
N VAL A 512 33.85 40.96 9.12
CA VAL A 512 33.50 42.32 8.68
C VAL A 512 32.45 42.95 9.61
N VAL A 513 31.56 42.14 10.16
CA VAL A 513 30.60 42.56 11.20
C VAL A 513 30.77 41.66 12.42
N PRO A 514 31.24 42.21 13.57
CA PRO A 514 31.35 41.45 14.81
C PRO A 514 30.01 40.92 15.29
N ILE A 515 30.03 39.77 15.98
CA ILE A 515 28.84 39.18 16.60
C ILE A 515 28.26 40.14 17.63
N GLY A 516 26.97 40.44 17.49
CA GLY A 516 26.20 41.27 18.41
C GLY A 516 24.77 41.45 17.90
N PRO A 517 23.96 42.30 18.54
CA PRO A 517 22.58 42.55 18.12
C PRO A 517 22.50 42.89 16.64
N ILE A 518 21.53 42.30 15.94
CA ILE A 518 21.45 42.38 14.49
C ILE A 518 21.38 43.83 13.99
N GLN A 519 22.35 44.21 13.15
CA GLN A 519 22.41 45.51 12.50
C GLN A 519 22.07 45.34 11.01
N LYS A 520 20.79 45.11 10.70
CA LYS A 520 20.30 44.76 9.34
C LYS A 520 20.85 45.69 8.25
N ALA A 521 20.78 47.01 8.46
CA ALA A 521 21.25 48.00 7.49
C ALA A 521 22.78 47.89 7.24
N LYS A 522 23.57 47.68 8.29
CA LYS A 522 25.03 47.51 8.20
C LYS A 522 25.39 46.21 7.50
N LEU A 523 24.71 45.11 7.83
CA LEU A 523 24.92 43.80 7.20
C LEU A 523 24.61 43.87 5.69
N VAL A 524 23.50 44.50 5.30
CA VAL A 524 23.13 44.68 3.90
C VAL A 524 24.18 45.50 3.15
N ASP A 525 24.62 46.64 3.71
CA ASP A 525 25.64 47.50 3.10
C ASP A 525 26.98 46.77 2.91
N VAL A 526 27.36 45.94 3.88
CA VAL A 526 28.57 45.09 3.78
C VAL A 526 28.43 44.07 2.67
N VAL A 527 27.31 43.31 2.62
CA VAL A 527 27.08 42.27 1.61
C VAL A 527 27.11 42.84 0.19
N GLU A 528 26.51 44.01 -0.03
CA GLU A 528 26.49 44.70 -1.33
C GLU A 528 27.90 45.05 -1.82
N LYS A 529 28.80 45.44 -0.90
CA LYS A 529 30.16 45.90 -1.21
C LYS A 529 31.21 44.80 -1.32
N VAL A 530 30.90 43.57 -0.93
CA VAL A 530 31.83 42.43 -1.10
C VAL A 530 32.34 42.39 -2.55
N GLN A 531 33.56 41.95 -2.79
CA GLN A 531 34.12 41.76 -4.13
C GLN A 531 34.75 40.38 -4.23
N THR A 532 34.70 39.75 -5.41
CA THR A 532 35.32 38.43 -5.62
C THR A 532 36.76 38.58 -6.08
N LYS A 533 37.73 37.92 -5.41
CA LYS A 533 39.16 38.04 -5.81
C LYS A 533 39.99 36.78 -5.68
N GLY A 534 39.94 36.14 -4.51
CA GLY A 534 40.98 35.26 -4.01
C GLY A 534 40.65 33.78 -4.06
N ARG A 535 41.33 33.04 -3.19
CA ARG A 535 41.16 31.59 -3.00
C ARG A 535 40.11 31.29 -1.93
N THR A 536 39.96 30.02 -1.60
CA THR A 536 38.90 29.45 -0.75
C THR A 536 39.50 28.94 0.57
N PRO A 537 39.95 29.81 1.51
CA PRO A 537 40.47 29.39 2.82
C PRO A 537 39.31 29.03 3.77
N LEU A 538 38.57 27.99 3.39
CA LEU A 538 37.33 27.55 4.02
C LEU A 538 37.59 27.09 5.46
N VAL A 539 38.56 26.20 5.65
CA VAL A 539 38.93 25.64 6.95
C VAL A 539 39.39 26.74 7.89
N ALA A 540 40.26 27.64 7.42
CA ALA A 540 40.72 28.77 8.22
C ALA A 540 39.55 29.68 8.64
N SER A 541 38.60 29.93 7.74
CA SER A 541 37.43 30.77 8.03
C SER A 541 36.50 30.15 9.07
N VAL A 542 36.24 28.84 8.96
CA VAL A 542 35.42 28.13 9.96
C VAL A 542 36.13 28.12 11.31
N LEU A 543 37.44 27.87 11.35
CA LEU A 543 38.21 27.87 12.61
C LEU A 543 38.27 29.25 13.29
N GLU A 544 38.31 30.35 12.52
CA GLU A 544 38.21 31.69 13.10
C GLU A 544 36.79 31.98 13.62
N ALA A 545 35.74 31.58 12.90
CA ALA A 545 34.35 31.71 13.37
C ALA A 545 34.09 30.93 14.68
N VAL A 546 34.73 29.75 14.85
CA VAL A 546 34.71 29.01 16.12
C VAL A 546 35.28 29.86 17.27
N LYS A 547 36.33 30.66 17.02
CA LYS A 547 36.92 31.55 18.03
C LYS A 547 36.02 32.75 18.33
N ASP A 548 35.38 33.31 17.32
CA ASP A 548 34.46 34.44 17.47
C ASP A 548 33.25 34.05 18.34
N LEU A 549 32.77 32.83 18.18
CA LEU A 549 31.67 32.27 18.96
C LEU A 549 32.11 31.69 20.32
N ALA A 550 33.40 31.70 20.69
CA ALA A 550 33.95 31.02 21.88
C ALA A 550 33.33 31.43 23.24
N LYS A 551 32.60 32.56 23.29
CA LYS A 551 31.90 33.05 24.49
C LYS A 551 30.38 32.97 24.38
N THR A 552 29.88 32.38 23.30
CA THR A 552 28.46 32.33 23.00
C THR A 552 27.95 30.90 23.14
N PRO A 553 27.15 30.59 24.16
CA PRO A 553 26.49 29.30 24.23
C PRO A 553 25.53 29.13 23.04
N ASN A 554 25.55 27.95 22.41
CA ASN A 554 24.64 27.55 21.34
C ASN A 554 24.71 28.45 20.09
N GLY A 555 25.93 28.81 19.69
CA GLY A 555 26.21 29.49 18.43
C GLY A 555 26.02 28.56 17.23
N SER A 556 25.77 29.15 16.06
CA SER A 556 25.66 28.41 14.80
C SER A 556 26.47 29.12 13.72
N ILE A 557 27.24 28.36 12.96
CA ILE A 557 27.96 28.86 11.78
C ILE A 557 27.15 28.47 10.55
N ILE A 558 26.92 29.42 9.65
CA ILE A 558 26.31 29.16 8.34
C ILE A 558 27.31 29.55 7.26
N LEU A 559 27.92 28.56 6.62
CA LEU A 559 28.84 28.74 5.50
C LEU A 559 28.07 28.65 4.18
N VAL A 560 28.15 29.70 3.36
CA VAL A 560 27.65 29.70 1.97
C VAL A 560 28.84 29.64 1.04
N THR A 561 28.99 28.54 0.30
CA THR A 561 30.17 28.27 -0.55
C THR A 561 29.77 27.63 -1.89
N ASP A 562 30.49 27.97 -2.96
CA ASP A 562 30.35 27.31 -4.27
C ASP A 562 31.48 26.32 -4.60
N GLY A 563 32.42 26.13 -3.68
CA GLY A 563 33.62 25.36 -3.90
C GLY A 563 34.19 24.69 -2.66
N ILE A 564 35.27 23.95 -2.88
CA ILE A 564 36.04 23.25 -1.85
C ILE A 564 37.29 24.06 -1.43
N GLU A 565 37.91 23.62 -0.35
CA GLU A 565 39.15 24.17 0.18
C GLU A 565 40.28 24.18 -0.87
N SER A 566 40.81 25.37 -1.19
CA SER A 566 41.87 25.54 -2.22
C SER A 566 43.22 26.02 -1.65
N CYS A 567 43.34 26.02 -0.32
CA CYS A 567 44.47 26.51 0.44
C CYS A 567 45.13 25.47 1.35
N LYS A 568 44.86 24.18 1.10
CA LYS A 568 45.43 23.03 1.81
C LYS A 568 45.06 22.98 3.30
N GLY A 569 43.94 23.58 3.68
CA GLY A 569 43.37 23.39 5.02
C GLY A 569 43.00 21.92 5.26
N ASP A 570 43.26 21.42 6.46
CA ASP A 570 42.80 20.09 6.86
C ASP A 570 41.38 20.17 7.40
N ILE A 571 40.42 19.71 6.60
CA ILE A 571 39.00 19.65 6.95
C ILE A 571 38.74 18.83 8.22
N LYS A 572 39.55 17.80 8.48
CA LYS A 572 39.41 16.96 9.68
C LYS A 572 39.78 17.71 10.97
N ALA A 573 40.40 18.89 10.88
CA ALA A 573 40.72 19.73 12.03
C ALA A 573 39.51 20.50 12.59
N ILE A 574 38.42 20.66 11.82
CA ILE A 574 37.25 21.45 12.23
C ILE A 574 36.54 20.83 13.43
N ALA A 575 36.12 19.56 13.35
CA ALA A 575 35.40 18.90 14.45
C ALA A 575 36.19 18.85 15.77
N PRO A 576 37.49 18.50 15.79
CA PRO A 576 38.30 18.61 16.99
C PRO A 576 38.33 20.03 17.57
N ALA A 577 38.41 21.07 16.74
CA ALA A 577 38.41 22.46 17.21
C ALA A 577 37.07 22.87 17.82
N VAL A 578 35.96 22.47 17.20
CA VAL A 578 34.60 22.65 17.73
C VAL A 578 34.47 21.94 19.08
N LYS A 579 34.86 20.67 19.16
CA LYS A 579 34.80 19.89 20.40
C LYS A 579 35.71 20.46 21.50
N ALA A 580 36.90 20.94 21.16
CA ALA A 580 37.85 21.53 22.09
C ALA A 580 37.36 22.86 22.68
N SER A 581 36.44 23.57 21.99
CA SER A 581 35.80 24.77 22.53
C SER A 581 34.90 24.50 23.74
N GLY A 582 34.47 23.25 23.93
CA GLY A 582 33.55 22.86 25.00
C GLY A 582 32.12 23.36 24.81
N MET A 583 31.78 23.86 23.62
CA MET A 583 30.47 24.40 23.27
C MET A 583 29.69 23.44 22.37
N GLU A 584 28.36 23.48 22.47
CA GLU A 584 27.48 22.98 21.42
C GLU A 584 27.44 24.03 20.30
N LEU A 585 28.25 23.81 19.26
CA LEU A 585 28.35 24.68 18.09
C LEU A 585 28.17 23.83 16.83
N ASP A 586 27.18 24.18 16.02
CA ASP A 586 26.93 23.53 14.73
C ASP A 586 27.55 24.32 13.56
N VAL A 587 28.05 23.60 12.56
CA VAL A 587 28.52 24.18 11.29
C VAL A 587 27.57 23.72 10.18
N ASN A 588 26.63 24.60 9.82
CA ASN A 588 25.78 24.40 8.65
C ASN A 588 26.49 24.90 7.39
N ILE A 589 26.35 24.16 6.30
CA ILE A 589 26.96 24.48 5.02
C ILE A 589 25.87 24.46 3.95
N VAL A 590 25.75 25.56 3.22
CA VAL A 590 24.90 25.68 2.03
C VAL A 590 25.83 25.68 0.81
N GLY A 591 25.86 24.54 0.11
CA GLY A 591 26.61 24.37 -1.13
C GLY A 591 25.84 24.96 -2.30
N PHE A 592 26.41 25.94 -3.00
CA PHE A 592 25.75 26.66 -4.08
C PHE A 592 26.32 26.31 -5.46
N ASP A 593 25.52 25.63 -6.28
CA ASP A 593 25.91 25.11 -7.61
C ASP A 593 27.21 24.28 -7.56
N ILE A 594 27.27 23.33 -6.61
CA ILE A 594 28.36 22.34 -6.51
C ILE A 594 27.99 21.11 -7.33
N ARG A 595 28.77 20.82 -8.39
CA ARG A 595 28.43 19.77 -9.36
C ARG A 595 29.13 18.45 -9.04
N GLU A 596 30.33 18.52 -8.50
CA GLU A 596 31.16 17.37 -8.20
C GLU A 596 30.64 16.63 -6.96
N ALA A 597 30.30 15.34 -7.10
CA ALA A 597 29.83 14.54 -5.97
C ALA A 597 30.85 14.43 -4.82
N ALA A 598 32.15 14.38 -5.16
CA ALA A 598 33.22 14.33 -4.17
C ALA A 598 33.29 15.62 -3.32
N ALA A 599 33.10 16.79 -3.93
CA ALA A 599 33.04 18.07 -3.24
C ALA A 599 31.87 18.13 -2.26
N ARG A 600 30.70 17.62 -2.67
CA ARG A 600 29.51 17.56 -1.82
C ARG A 600 29.72 16.64 -0.62
N GLN A 601 30.30 15.46 -0.83
CA GLN A 601 30.61 14.52 0.26
C GLN A 601 31.59 15.11 1.28
N GLU A 602 32.58 15.86 0.81
CA GLU A 602 33.56 16.51 1.67
C GLU A 602 32.92 17.58 2.57
N LEU A 603 32.12 18.48 2.00
CA LEU A 603 31.36 19.48 2.77
C LEU A 603 30.33 18.84 3.70
N GLU A 604 29.63 17.81 3.25
CA GLU A 604 28.69 17.04 4.07
C GLU A 604 29.39 16.39 5.27
N SER A 605 30.63 15.94 5.11
CA SER A 605 31.42 15.38 6.21
C SER A 605 31.77 16.43 7.27
N ILE A 606 32.04 17.68 6.88
CA ILE A 606 32.28 18.79 7.82
C ILE A 606 31.03 19.04 8.66
N ALA A 607 29.90 19.26 7.99
CA ALA A 607 28.65 19.59 8.67
C ALA A 607 28.28 18.49 9.67
N ARG A 608 28.26 17.22 9.23
CA ARG A 608 27.97 16.06 10.08
C ARG A 608 28.91 15.92 11.27
N SER A 609 30.17 16.27 11.11
CA SER A 609 31.17 16.15 12.18
C SER A 609 30.96 17.15 13.34
N THR A 610 30.06 18.12 13.15
CA THR A 610 29.71 19.18 14.11
C THR A 610 28.21 19.18 14.43
N ASP A 611 27.49 18.10 14.13
CA ASP A 611 26.03 18.01 14.21
C ASP A 611 25.26 19.06 13.37
N GLY A 612 25.93 19.74 12.43
CA GLY A 612 25.33 20.68 11.48
C GLY A 612 24.84 20.01 10.19
N ARG A 613 24.21 20.81 9.31
CA ARG A 613 23.60 20.32 8.06
C ARG A 613 24.36 20.76 6.81
N TYR A 614 24.39 19.88 5.81
CA TYR A 614 24.75 20.24 4.45
C TYR A 614 23.49 20.30 3.59
N LEU A 615 23.27 21.44 2.93
CA LEU A 615 22.15 21.68 2.03
C LEU A 615 22.70 22.07 0.65
N ASP A 616 22.21 21.40 -0.38
CA ASP A 616 22.59 21.67 -1.77
C ASP A 616 21.57 22.64 -2.39
N ALA A 617 22.07 23.65 -3.11
CA ALA A 617 21.25 24.67 -3.76
C ALA A 617 21.74 24.93 -5.18
N ARG A 618 20.87 24.73 -6.16
CA ARG A 618 21.20 24.85 -7.60
C ARG A 618 20.78 26.17 -8.22
N ASN A 619 19.93 26.92 -7.54
CA ASN A 619 19.39 28.19 -8.01
C ASN A 619 19.08 29.11 -6.81
N ALA A 620 18.65 30.34 -7.11
CA ALA A 620 18.37 31.35 -6.09
C ALA A 620 17.24 30.95 -5.12
N GLY A 621 16.21 30.24 -5.61
CA GLY A 621 15.08 29.80 -4.79
C GLY A 621 15.50 28.73 -3.80
N GLU A 622 16.24 27.72 -4.28
CA GLU A 622 16.81 26.67 -3.42
C GLU A 622 17.83 27.24 -2.42
N LEU A 623 18.63 28.23 -2.82
CA LEU A 623 19.59 28.89 -1.92
C LEU A 623 18.89 29.64 -0.78
N LEU A 624 17.78 30.32 -1.10
CA LEU A 624 16.96 31.00 -0.09
C LEU A 624 16.34 29.99 0.86
N ALA A 625 15.71 28.93 0.32
CA ALA A 625 15.09 27.88 1.12
C ALA A 625 16.10 27.20 2.05
N ALA A 626 17.30 26.89 1.55
CA ALA A 626 18.38 26.29 2.33
C ALA A 626 18.82 27.21 3.48
N LEU A 627 19.03 28.50 3.21
CA LEU A 627 19.38 29.49 4.24
C LEU A 627 18.29 29.63 5.30
N GLU A 628 17.03 29.78 4.91
CA GLU A 628 15.89 29.83 5.83
C GLU A 628 15.80 28.55 6.69
N GLN A 629 16.09 27.38 6.10
CA GLN A 629 16.11 26.12 6.82
C GLN A 629 17.24 26.08 7.87
N THR A 630 18.43 26.61 7.56
CA THR A 630 19.57 26.69 8.52
C THR A 630 19.29 27.58 9.74
N LEU A 631 18.34 28.50 9.63
CA LEU A 631 18.00 29.45 10.68
C LEU A 631 16.95 28.93 11.68
N LYS A 632 16.15 27.93 11.29
CA LYS A 632 15.13 27.30 12.13
C LYS A 632 15.71 26.30 13.13
N PRO A 633 15.11 26.09 14.31
CA PRO A 633 15.47 25.00 15.22
C PRO A 633 15.30 23.62 14.58
N GLU A 634 16.15 22.68 14.96
CA GLU A 634 16.11 21.30 14.48
C GLU A 634 15.29 20.41 15.42
N PHE A 635 14.71 19.34 14.88
CA PHE A 635 14.27 18.21 15.66
C PHE A 635 14.83 16.89 15.11
N VAL A 636 15.11 15.95 16.02
CA VAL A 636 15.58 14.60 15.72
C VAL A 636 14.51 13.61 16.17
N VAL A 637 14.28 12.58 15.37
CA VAL A 637 13.37 11.47 15.69
C VAL A 637 14.20 10.25 16.07
N PHE A 638 13.98 9.74 17.28
CA PHE A 638 14.60 8.52 17.77
C PHE A 638 13.59 7.38 17.79
N ASP A 639 14.02 6.19 17.34
CA ASP A 639 13.24 4.96 17.53
C ASP A 639 13.28 4.47 18.99
N ALA A 640 12.57 3.38 19.26
CA ALA A 640 12.51 2.77 20.60
C ALA A 640 13.87 2.29 21.13
N ALA A 641 14.86 2.06 20.25
CA ALA A 641 16.23 1.69 20.62
C ALA A 641 17.13 2.92 20.83
N GLY A 642 16.61 4.14 20.65
CA GLY A 642 17.36 5.38 20.77
C GLY A 642 18.22 5.72 19.54
N LYS A 643 17.98 5.06 18.40
CA LYS A 643 18.69 5.34 17.14
C LYS A 643 18.02 6.51 16.43
N ASP A 644 18.84 7.42 15.89
CA ASP A 644 18.40 8.47 14.97
C ASP A 644 17.85 7.84 13.68
N VAL A 645 16.56 8.06 13.42
CA VAL A 645 15.84 7.55 12.26
C VAL A 645 15.34 8.66 11.33
N GLY A 646 15.62 9.92 11.64
CA GLY A 646 15.23 11.05 10.82
C GLY A 646 15.35 12.39 11.54
N ARG A 647 15.58 13.45 10.76
CA ARG A 647 15.78 14.82 11.24
C ARG A 647 14.97 15.79 10.40
N GLY A 648 14.47 16.86 11.02
CA GLY A 648 13.70 17.91 10.36
C GLY A 648 13.89 19.28 10.99
N ALA A 649 13.37 20.33 10.35
CA ALA A 649 13.38 21.69 10.88
C ALA A 649 11.98 22.08 11.37
N VAL A 650 11.90 22.81 12.48
CA VAL A 650 10.61 23.33 12.98
C VAL A 650 10.03 24.32 11.96
N GLY A 651 8.80 24.08 11.51
CA GLY A 651 8.14 24.79 10.42
C GLY A 651 8.69 24.46 9.04
N GLY A 652 9.33 23.29 8.87
CA GLY A 652 9.75 22.71 7.59
C GLY A 652 8.92 21.49 7.19
N ASP A 653 9.41 20.76 6.18
CA ASP A 653 8.81 19.50 5.72
C ASP A 653 8.84 18.41 6.81
N GLY A 654 7.91 17.46 6.74
CA GLY A 654 7.84 16.38 7.71
C GLY A 654 8.77 15.21 7.44
N VAL A 655 9.12 14.51 8.52
CA VAL A 655 9.95 13.31 8.49
C VAL A 655 9.05 12.10 8.28
N LYS A 656 9.32 11.31 7.22
CA LYS A 656 8.60 10.07 6.94
C LYS A 656 9.08 8.95 7.87
N LEU A 657 8.15 8.29 8.56
CA LEU A 657 8.42 7.25 9.57
C LEU A 657 7.55 6.03 9.31
N LYS A 658 8.06 4.84 9.65
CA LYS A 658 7.20 3.64 9.71
C LYS A 658 6.21 3.78 10.87
N GLU A 659 5.16 2.97 10.87
CA GLU A 659 4.28 2.88 12.03
C GLU A 659 5.07 2.38 13.25
N GLY A 660 4.91 3.06 14.40
CA GLY A 660 5.63 2.71 15.61
C GLY A 660 5.73 3.84 16.63
N GLY A 661 6.32 3.53 17.79
CA GLY A 661 6.62 4.50 18.83
C GLY A 661 7.95 5.21 18.59
N TYR A 662 7.96 6.53 18.72
CA TYR A 662 9.14 7.37 18.51
C TYR A 662 9.27 8.43 19.60
N THR A 663 10.47 8.99 19.76
CA THR A 663 10.72 10.19 20.56
C THR A 663 11.18 11.31 19.64
N VAL A 664 10.44 12.41 19.60
CA VAL A 664 10.85 13.62 18.86
C VAL A 664 11.53 14.56 19.84
N ARG A 665 12.80 14.89 19.58
CA ARG A 665 13.60 15.83 20.36
C ARG A 665 13.83 17.10 19.54
N VAL A 666 13.28 18.22 19.98
CA VAL A 666 13.61 19.53 19.40
C VAL A 666 14.84 20.11 20.11
N MET A 667 15.85 20.46 19.33
CA MET A 667 17.13 20.99 19.78
C MET A 667 16.98 22.49 20.05
N LEU A 668 16.73 22.84 21.33
CA LEU A 668 16.54 24.21 21.80
C LEU A 668 17.52 24.55 22.91
N ALA A 669 17.86 25.84 23.03
CA ALA A 669 18.64 26.39 24.13
C ALA A 669 17.73 26.82 25.30
N PRO A 670 18.14 26.65 26.58
CA PRO A 670 19.36 25.98 27.06
C PRO A 670 19.23 24.46 27.20
N GLN A 671 18.04 23.89 26.99
CA GLN A 671 17.81 22.44 27.02
C GLN A 671 16.84 22.02 25.92
N PRO A 672 17.03 20.85 25.30
CA PRO A 672 16.11 20.32 24.31
C PRO A 672 14.77 19.97 24.96
N VAL A 673 13.72 19.92 24.15
CA VAL A 673 12.39 19.45 24.57
C VAL A 673 12.05 18.18 23.80
N GLU A 674 11.44 17.22 24.49
CA GLU A 674 11.12 15.91 23.92
C GLU A 674 9.64 15.55 24.09
N LEU A 675 9.10 14.86 23.10
CA LEU A 675 7.78 14.24 23.17
C LEU A 675 7.82 12.82 22.60
N LYS A 676 7.20 11.89 23.33
CA LYS A 676 6.94 10.55 22.81
C LYS A 676 5.68 10.57 21.96
N ILE A 677 5.77 10.01 20.76
CA ILE A 677 4.67 9.95 19.81
C ILE A 677 4.48 8.52 19.31
N THR A 678 3.32 8.27 18.71
CA THR A 678 3.08 7.06 17.92
C THR A 678 2.78 7.50 16.50
N ALA A 679 3.71 7.24 15.58
CA ALA A 679 3.46 7.47 14.16
C ALA A 679 2.52 6.37 13.65
N LYS A 680 1.45 6.77 12.97
CA LYS A 680 0.50 5.85 12.33
C LYS A 680 0.74 5.83 10.82
N SER A 681 0.57 4.66 10.21
CA SER A 681 0.73 4.52 8.76
C SER A 681 -0.16 5.52 8.00
N GLY A 682 0.43 6.26 7.06
CA GLY A 682 -0.27 7.22 6.20
C GLY A 682 -0.82 8.48 6.89
N ALA A 683 -0.63 8.63 8.20
CA ALA A 683 -1.09 9.79 8.95
C ALA A 683 0.03 10.81 9.19
N ALA A 684 -0.32 12.09 9.16
CA ALA A 684 0.55 13.17 9.60
C ALA A 684 0.35 13.44 11.11
N THR A 685 1.42 13.33 11.87
CA THR A 685 1.52 13.75 13.27
C THR A 685 2.11 15.16 13.28
N ILE A 686 1.31 16.16 13.66
CA ILE A 686 1.74 17.54 13.74
C ILE A 686 1.96 17.88 15.21
N LEU A 687 3.20 18.21 15.58
CA LEU A 687 3.59 18.64 16.91
C LEU A 687 3.75 20.14 16.95
N THR A 688 3.26 20.79 17.99
CA THR A 688 3.34 22.24 18.14
C THR A 688 4.37 22.61 19.20
N LEU A 689 5.38 23.38 18.78
CA LEU A 689 6.36 23.97 19.66
C LEU A 689 5.87 25.35 20.13
N LYS A 690 5.69 25.49 21.45
CA LYS A 690 5.20 26.74 22.07
C LYS A 690 5.98 27.11 23.33
N LYS A 691 5.77 28.34 23.80
CA LYS A 691 6.46 28.89 24.97
C LYS A 691 5.45 29.27 26.05
N VAL A 692 5.49 28.56 27.18
CA VAL A 692 4.58 28.78 28.32
C VAL A 692 5.40 29.22 29.53
N GLY A 693 5.09 30.40 30.08
CA GLY A 693 5.82 30.95 31.23
C GLY A 693 7.32 31.14 30.98
N GLY A 694 7.72 31.42 29.74
CA GLY A 694 9.13 31.60 29.35
C GLY A 694 9.90 30.31 29.04
N LYS A 695 9.28 29.13 29.19
CA LYS A 695 9.88 27.83 28.86
C LYS A 695 9.29 27.22 27.60
N TRP A 696 10.13 26.61 26.78
CA TRP A 696 9.70 25.85 25.60
C TRP A 696 9.04 24.54 26.01
N ILE A 697 7.95 24.19 25.33
CA ILE A 697 7.28 22.89 25.42
C ILE A 697 6.83 22.44 24.02
N ILE A 698 6.74 21.14 23.81
CA ILE A 698 6.23 20.50 22.60
C ILE A 698 5.03 19.61 22.97
N GLU A 699 3.95 19.70 22.19
CA GLU A 699 2.72 18.90 22.38
C GLU A 699 2.14 18.39 21.07
#